data_AF-A0A7X3NNY5-F1
#
_entry.id   AF-A0A7X3NNY5-F1
#
_cell.length_a   1.000
_cell.length_b   1.000
_cell.length_c   1.000
_cell.angle_alpha   90.00
_cell.angle_beta   90.00
_cell.angle_gamma   90.00
#
_symmetry.space_group_name_H-M   'P 1'
#
loop_
_entity.id
_entity.type
_entity.pdbx_description
1 polymer ?
#
loop_
_entity_poly.entity_id
_entity_poly.type
_entity_poly.pdbx_seq_one_letter_code
_entity_poly.pdbx_strand_id
1 'polypeptide(L)'
;MPNTTSHWRFDSRNNKRIWHNSGVRIKTRHRKRNRTILAKRRHFNSSNVLVRMKIGYGKNYCSNSAKADLDVRRIGRLQKDGKMEGWQDRRIRFPIFQFSSLPVFFVSIVFIFLATEALSQEINVAAVVNPRQIQFDEKARLDLTLSGDTAITHIEAPRFNFLPAFLAVPLHSETTPRLASNKIAVSMAWAYELIPQAIGDFSLSDVRFAYQGTTYFANPGSIRVSGANTYTDVSTQSVHQVEAEVSSAEPYLNAPLTYTFRYLYTAVLPTQASPTPQLPTFPDFLVEELPPLSPQTQRIRGKTFWVQEQVRRLYPQRTGQLVIEPATLILPIPGGRKMLKTNPLKLTVQPLPETGKPSQFSGAVGEYQISAYVDRNAIEAGRALTLSVQISGRGSMQTVTAPQLPAIPGVVVNGPNLVEGSAPTTRTYAYALIPARSGTLRIPAIAYIYFDPSRAVYATAQTTPIPVSVRPNPNDAVGVVDTESSPWWIWIMLFVVLSFGVLVASFLWYRVRFQRSTDTGVNATTGTVPVNDNAPKGRSGRQAETETAPPISEARDALTALARNDATDAATAFANTLAQILYQYIEDTLGLAQRNIDTAREVCVQAGVSEATLEELVDLLTKCDYHRFAPVPLTTNERRTLIARAEAVISKIAVSDQPSAVS
;
A
#
# COMPACT_ATOMS: atom_id res chain seq x y z
N MET A 1 -20.39 19.45 -34.40
CA MET A 1 -20.24 18.11 -33.79
C MET A 1 -21.58 17.73 -33.18
N PRO A 2 -22.27 16.64 -33.57
CA PRO A 2 -23.47 16.22 -32.87
C PRO A 2 -23.14 15.20 -31.77
N ASN A 3 -23.70 15.44 -30.59
CA ASN A 3 -23.56 14.63 -29.38
C ASN A 3 -24.21 13.25 -29.53
N THR A 4 -23.44 12.19 -29.22
CA THR A 4 -23.93 10.83 -29.01
C THR A 4 -24.24 10.63 -27.53
N THR A 5 -25.51 10.35 -27.17
CA THR A 5 -25.91 10.00 -25.81
C THR A 5 -26.11 8.49 -25.69
N SER A 6 -25.32 7.84 -24.82
CA SER A 6 -25.47 6.43 -24.44
C SER A 6 -26.21 6.29 -23.12
N HIS A 7 -27.13 5.33 -23.00
CA HIS A 7 -27.84 5.03 -21.75
C HIS A 7 -28.06 3.52 -21.58
N TRP A 8 -28.12 3.08 -20.32
CA TRP A 8 -28.35 1.70 -19.92
C TRP A 8 -29.85 1.42 -19.77
N ARG A 9 -30.32 0.28 -20.28
CA ARG A 9 -31.69 -0.21 -20.04
C ARG A 9 -31.64 -1.63 -19.50
N PHE A 10 -32.44 -1.91 -18.48
CA PHE A 10 -32.50 -3.20 -17.80
C PHE A 10 -33.59 -4.07 -18.44
N ASP A 11 -33.26 -5.28 -18.87
CA ASP A 11 -34.23 -6.26 -19.39
C ASP A 11 -34.63 -7.24 -18.28
N SER A 12 -35.89 -7.17 -17.87
CA SER A 12 -36.42 -7.91 -16.72
C SER A 12 -36.63 -9.40 -16.98
N ARG A 13 -36.50 -9.90 -18.21
CA ARG A 13 -36.74 -11.34 -18.49
C ARG A 13 -35.49 -12.22 -18.43
N ASN A 14 -34.28 -11.65 -18.52
CA ASN A 14 -33.03 -12.42 -18.54
C ASN A 14 -31.94 -11.90 -17.57
N ASN A 15 -32.29 -10.96 -16.70
CA ASN A 15 -31.44 -10.40 -15.65
C ASN A 15 -30.00 -10.04 -16.11
N LYS A 16 -29.88 -9.39 -17.27
CA LYS A 16 -28.61 -8.87 -17.82
C LYS A 16 -28.77 -7.43 -18.30
N ARG A 17 -27.76 -6.60 -18.05
CA ARG A 17 -27.65 -5.23 -18.61
C ARG A 17 -27.04 -5.31 -20.00
N ILE A 18 -27.71 -4.76 -21.00
CA ILE A 18 -27.23 -4.72 -22.39
C ILE A 18 -26.99 -3.27 -22.80
N TRP A 19 -25.83 -3.02 -23.41
CA TRP A 19 -25.40 -1.71 -23.88
C TRP A 19 -25.90 -1.48 -25.32
N HIS A 20 -26.61 -0.38 -25.57
CA HIS A 20 -27.09 -0.01 -26.90
C HIS A 20 -26.46 1.31 -27.35
N ASN A 21 -25.91 1.31 -28.56
CA ASN A 21 -25.38 2.51 -29.21
C ASN A 21 -26.07 2.69 -30.57
N SER A 22 -26.87 3.74 -30.72
CA SER A 22 -27.60 4.03 -31.96
C SER A 22 -26.74 4.86 -32.90
N GLY A 23 -25.99 4.19 -33.79
CA GLY A 23 -25.24 4.83 -34.87
C GLY A 23 -26.07 4.95 -36.15
N VAL A 24 -26.20 6.17 -36.68
CA VAL A 24 -26.83 6.49 -37.97
C VAL A 24 -25.97 5.94 -39.12
N ARG A 25 -26.59 5.16 -40.03
CA ARG A 25 -25.96 4.64 -41.27
C ARG A 25 -25.89 5.72 -42.34
N ILE A 26 -24.69 6.12 -42.73
CA ILE A 26 -24.44 6.83 -44.00
C ILE A 26 -24.21 5.79 -45.11
N LYS A 27 -25.02 5.85 -46.16
CA LYS A 27 -24.86 5.06 -47.40
C LYS A 27 -23.80 5.71 -48.28
N THR A 28 -22.76 4.96 -48.66
CA THR A 28 -21.98 5.24 -49.87
C THR A 28 -21.79 3.97 -50.67
N ARG A 29 -22.11 4.08 -51.96
CA ARG A 29 -22.31 3.02 -52.95
C ARG A 29 -21.09 3.05 -53.86
N HIS A 30 -20.25 2.01 -53.91
CA HIS A 30 -19.47 1.73 -55.13
C HIS A 30 -19.02 0.25 -55.26
N ARG A 31 -19.67 -0.40 -56.24
CA ARG A 31 -19.16 -1.32 -57.27
C ARG A 31 -18.21 -2.49 -56.91
N LYS A 32 -18.83 -3.67 -56.84
CA LYS A 32 -18.41 -5.01 -57.32
C LYS A 32 -16.99 -5.18 -57.90
N ARG A 33 -16.26 -6.17 -57.39
CA ARG A 33 -15.77 -7.30 -58.20
C ARG A 33 -15.58 -8.57 -57.35
N ASN A 34 -16.05 -9.67 -57.92
CA ASN A 34 -16.15 -11.01 -57.37
C ASN A 34 -14.78 -11.63 -57.01
N ARG A 35 -14.74 -12.44 -55.95
CA ARG A 35 -14.35 -13.86 -56.06
C ARG A 35 -14.77 -14.65 -54.82
N THR A 36 -15.61 -15.64 -55.09
CA THR A 36 -16.09 -16.73 -54.26
C THR A 36 -14.93 -17.59 -53.76
N ILE A 37 -15.02 -18.15 -52.54
CA ILE A 37 -14.95 -19.60 -52.26
C ILE A 37 -15.32 -19.85 -50.77
N LEU A 38 -16.09 -20.92 -50.61
CA LEU A 38 -16.75 -21.49 -49.44
C LEU A 38 -15.95 -21.49 -48.11
N ALA A 39 -16.64 -21.16 -47.02
CA ALA A 39 -16.34 -21.68 -45.69
C ALA A 39 -17.60 -22.33 -45.10
N LYS A 40 -17.53 -23.65 -44.93
CA LYS A 40 -18.57 -24.52 -44.37
C LYS A 40 -18.42 -24.54 -42.86
N ARG A 41 -19.49 -24.18 -42.14
CA ARG A 41 -19.66 -24.37 -40.69
C ARG A 41 -19.42 -25.84 -40.31
N ARG A 42 -18.80 -26.07 -39.15
CA ARG A 42 -19.24 -27.08 -38.17
C ARG A 42 -18.77 -26.68 -36.77
N HIS A 43 -19.74 -26.56 -35.87
CA HIS A 43 -19.56 -26.61 -34.43
C HIS A 43 -18.95 -27.97 -34.04
N PHE A 44 -18.07 -27.98 -33.05
CA PHE A 44 -18.06 -29.06 -32.06
C PHE A 44 -17.58 -28.52 -30.71
N ASN A 45 -18.31 -28.94 -29.68
CA ASN A 45 -18.24 -28.59 -28.27
C ASN A 45 -17.57 -29.78 -27.57
N SER A 46 -16.62 -29.57 -26.65
CA SER A 46 -16.23 -30.61 -25.69
C SER A 46 -15.42 -30.05 -24.50
N SER A 47 -16.10 -29.96 -23.36
CA SER A 47 -15.82 -30.68 -22.12
C SER A 47 -14.40 -30.76 -21.54
N ASN A 48 -14.32 -30.23 -20.33
CA ASN A 48 -13.46 -30.60 -19.19
C ASN A 48 -12.84 -32.01 -19.24
N VAL A 49 -11.52 -32.07 -19.06
CA VAL A 49 -10.83 -33.23 -18.49
C VAL A 49 -9.80 -32.73 -17.47
N LEU A 50 -10.04 -33.06 -16.20
CA LEU A 50 -9.05 -33.06 -15.12
C LEU A 50 -7.97 -34.11 -15.44
N VAL A 51 -6.68 -33.75 -15.31
CA VAL A 51 -5.61 -34.74 -15.09
C VAL A 51 -4.77 -34.30 -13.90
N ARG A 52 -4.86 -35.12 -12.85
CA ARG A 52 -3.98 -35.16 -11.66
C ARG A 52 -2.54 -35.37 -12.09
N MET A 53 -1.65 -34.49 -11.63
CA MET A 53 -0.20 -34.64 -11.76
C MET A 53 0.32 -35.52 -10.62
N LYS A 54 0.88 -36.68 -10.96
CA LYS A 54 1.54 -37.61 -10.03
C LYS A 54 3.02 -37.24 -9.94
N ILE A 55 3.49 -36.98 -8.73
CA ILE A 55 4.89 -36.70 -8.40
C ILE A 55 5.65 -38.03 -8.42
N GLY A 56 6.74 -38.10 -9.19
CA GLY A 56 7.67 -39.23 -9.21
C GLY A 56 9.10 -38.72 -9.04
N TYR A 57 9.69 -39.00 -7.88
CA TYR A 57 11.12 -38.82 -7.60
C TYR A 57 11.93 -39.94 -8.28
N GLY A 58 13.03 -39.58 -8.92
CA GLY A 58 14.04 -40.52 -9.43
C GLY A 58 15.42 -39.87 -9.46
N LYS A 59 16.32 -40.39 -8.62
CA LYS A 59 17.74 -40.01 -8.53
C LYS A 59 18.60 -40.85 -9.49
N ASN A 60 19.71 -40.24 -9.92
CA ASN A 60 21.04 -40.79 -10.24
C ASN A 60 21.47 -41.03 -11.70
N TYR A 61 22.70 -40.51 -11.93
CA TYR A 61 23.83 -40.96 -12.75
C TYR A 61 24.28 -40.14 -13.98
N CYS A 62 25.51 -39.65 -13.80
CA CYS A 62 26.66 -39.55 -14.70
C CYS A 62 26.69 -38.59 -15.90
N SER A 63 27.61 -37.64 -15.75
CA SER A 63 28.66 -37.24 -16.70
C SER A 63 28.63 -37.87 -18.10
N ASN A 64 28.64 -37.01 -19.12
CA ASN A 64 29.70 -37.07 -20.12
C ASN A 64 29.83 -35.76 -20.92
N SER A 65 31.07 -35.33 -21.01
CA SER A 65 31.61 -34.42 -22.01
C SER A 65 31.25 -34.87 -23.42
N ALA A 66 30.65 -33.99 -24.22
CA ALA A 66 30.56 -34.13 -25.66
C ALA A 66 31.20 -32.90 -26.32
N LYS A 67 32.40 -33.14 -26.86
CA LYS A 67 33.03 -32.30 -27.88
C LYS A 67 32.07 -32.22 -29.08
N ALA A 68 31.65 -31.02 -29.44
CA ALA A 68 30.89 -30.78 -30.65
C ALA A 68 31.84 -30.65 -31.85
N ASP A 69 31.41 -31.34 -32.91
CA ASP A 69 32.07 -31.62 -34.16
C ASP A 69 32.15 -30.39 -35.08
N LEU A 70 33.17 -30.40 -35.95
CA LEU A 70 33.43 -29.41 -36.99
C LEU A 70 32.49 -29.63 -38.19
N ASP A 71 32.00 -28.54 -38.77
CA ASP A 71 31.47 -28.55 -40.14
C ASP A 71 32.10 -27.39 -40.94
N VAL A 72 33.10 -27.71 -41.76
CA VAL A 72 33.56 -26.83 -42.84
C VAL A 72 33.62 -27.66 -44.12
N ARG A 73 32.62 -27.42 -44.97
CA ARG A 73 32.58 -27.85 -46.37
C ARG A 73 33.80 -27.35 -47.15
N ARG A 74 34.44 -28.24 -47.91
CA ARG A 74 35.02 -27.87 -49.21
C ARG A 74 34.92 -29.03 -50.20
N ILE A 75 34.36 -28.70 -51.36
CA ILE A 75 34.02 -29.56 -52.49
C ILE A 75 35.26 -29.81 -53.35
N GLY A 76 35.52 -31.10 -53.67
CA GLY A 76 36.08 -31.70 -54.91
C GLY A 76 37.44 -31.21 -55.45
N ARG A 77 38.28 -32.02 -56.12
CA ARG A 77 38.16 -33.40 -56.66
C ARG A 77 39.52 -33.79 -57.30
N LEU A 78 39.64 -35.07 -57.67
CA LEU A 78 40.66 -35.76 -58.53
C LEU A 78 41.85 -36.34 -57.76
N GLN A 79 41.81 -37.61 -57.31
CA GLN A 79 41.80 -38.90 -58.04
C GLN A 79 43.12 -39.21 -58.77
N LYS A 80 43.86 -40.19 -58.25
CA LYS A 80 44.52 -41.21 -59.07
C LYS A 80 44.78 -42.49 -58.29
N ASP A 81 44.38 -43.59 -58.93
CA ASP A 81 44.46 -44.98 -58.50
C ASP A 81 45.90 -45.46 -58.29
N GLY A 82 46.06 -46.47 -57.44
CA GLY A 82 47.32 -47.19 -57.26
C GLY A 82 47.15 -48.40 -56.35
N LYS A 83 46.68 -49.50 -56.95
CA LYS A 83 46.43 -50.78 -56.30
C LYS A 83 47.71 -51.64 -56.28
N MET A 84 47.76 -52.49 -55.27
CA MET A 84 48.34 -53.84 -55.21
C MET A 84 49.67 -54.09 -54.50
N GLU A 85 49.49 -54.96 -53.52
CA GLU A 85 50.41 -55.84 -52.81
C GLU A 85 51.29 -56.67 -53.74
N GLY A 86 52.41 -57.14 -53.17
CA GLY A 86 52.62 -58.58 -53.12
C GLY A 86 53.79 -59.15 -53.92
N TRP A 87 54.62 -59.85 -53.14
CA TRP A 87 55.38 -61.06 -53.47
C TRP A 87 56.86 -61.01 -53.86
N GLN A 88 57.56 -61.87 -53.11
CA GLN A 88 58.96 -62.30 -53.16
C GLN A 88 59.29 -63.00 -54.49
N ASP A 89 60.53 -62.93 -54.96
CA ASP A 89 61.49 -64.05 -54.85
C ASP A 89 62.90 -63.63 -55.32
N ARG A 90 63.89 -64.35 -54.80
CA ARG A 90 65.35 -64.20 -54.94
C ARG A 90 65.85 -64.51 -56.36
N ARG A 91 66.97 -63.88 -56.75
CA ARG A 91 68.33 -64.49 -56.85
C ARG A 91 69.29 -63.70 -57.79
N ILE A 92 70.48 -63.39 -57.24
CA ILE A 92 71.84 -63.55 -57.84
C ILE A 92 72.18 -62.61 -59.03
N ARG A 93 73.28 -61.83 -59.10
CA ARG A 93 74.72 -62.12 -58.95
C ARG A 93 75.53 -60.80 -58.88
N PHE A 94 76.69 -60.83 -58.20
CA PHE A 94 77.79 -59.84 -58.16
C PHE A 94 78.46 -59.61 -59.56
N PRO A 95 79.19 -58.49 -59.82
CA PRO A 95 80.54 -58.27 -59.27
C PRO A 95 80.88 -56.84 -58.81
N ILE A 96 82.01 -56.79 -58.11
CA ILE A 96 82.69 -55.68 -57.42
C ILE A 96 83.63 -54.96 -58.41
N PHE A 97 83.77 -53.64 -58.32
CA PHE A 97 85.01 -52.93 -58.71
C PHE A 97 85.26 -51.73 -57.77
N GLN A 98 86.53 -51.57 -57.37
CA GLN A 98 87.02 -50.64 -56.34
C GLN A 98 87.70 -49.37 -56.92
N PHE A 99 87.92 -48.40 -56.00
CA PHE A 99 88.86 -47.25 -56.02
C PHE A 99 88.48 -46.08 -56.95
N SER A 100 88.75 -44.79 -56.69
CA SER A 100 89.40 -44.03 -55.60
C SER A 100 89.28 -42.52 -55.93
N SER A 101 89.31 -41.67 -54.90
CA SER A 101 89.79 -40.26 -54.87
C SER A 101 89.19 -39.18 -55.82
N LEU A 102 88.40 -38.28 -55.21
CA LEU A 102 88.19 -36.82 -55.42
C LEU A 102 89.45 -36.06 -55.95
N PRO A 103 89.39 -34.79 -56.48
CA PRO A 103 88.61 -33.68 -55.88
C PRO A 103 88.20 -32.44 -56.76
N VAL A 104 87.47 -31.51 -56.10
CA VAL A 104 87.50 -30.02 -56.20
C VAL A 104 86.33 -29.23 -56.82
N PHE A 105 85.64 -29.62 -57.90
CA PHE A 105 84.78 -28.61 -58.60
C PHE A 105 83.34 -28.40 -58.09
N PHE A 106 82.90 -29.03 -57.00
CA PHE A 106 81.48 -29.02 -56.56
C PHE A 106 81.16 -28.22 -55.29
N VAL A 107 82.11 -27.44 -54.74
CA VAL A 107 81.89 -26.71 -53.47
C VAL A 107 81.25 -25.33 -53.67
N SER A 108 81.28 -24.74 -54.88
CA SER A 108 80.79 -23.36 -55.08
C SER A 108 79.31 -23.25 -55.43
N ILE A 109 78.63 -24.33 -55.85
CA ILE A 109 77.20 -24.30 -56.22
C ILE A 109 76.28 -24.80 -55.09
N VAL A 110 76.84 -25.48 -54.07
CA VAL A 110 76.09 -25.90 -52.87
C VAL A 110 76.05 -24.79 -51.80
N PHE A 111 76.87 -23.74 -51.91
CA PHE A 111 76.90 -22.63 -50.95
C PHE A 111 75.90 -21.49 -51.24
N ILE A 112 75.21 -21.50 -52.39
CA ILE A 112 74.19 -20.49 -52.76
C ILE A 112 72.76 -20.95 -52.42
N PHE A 113 72.61 -22.20 -51.95
CA PHE A 113 71.39 -22.69 -51.29
C PHE A 113 71.57 -22.76 -49.76
N LEU A 114 72.38 -21.85 -49.19
CA LEU A 114 72.25 -21.52 -47.77
C LEU A 114 70.90 -20.82 -47.62
N ALA A 115 69.94 -21.59 -47.16
CA ALA A 115 68.59 -21.20 -46.79
C ALA A 115 68.57 -19.77 -46.22
N THR A 116 67.97 -18.85 -46.98
CA THR A 116 67.23 -17.76 -46.35
C THR A 116 66.02 -18.41 -45.68
N GLU A 117 66.25 -19.03 -44.52
CA GLU A 117 65.25 -19.07 -43.48
C GLU A 117 65.02 -17.60 -43.12
N ALA A 118 64.13 -16.94 -43.86
CA ALA A 118 63.52 -15.73 -43.37
C ALA A 118 62.86 -16.15 -42.06
N LEU A 119 63.53 -15.84 -40.94
CA LEU A 119 62.97 -15.95 -39.61
C LEU A 119 61.74 -15.04 -39.59
N SER A 120 60.60 -15.58 -39.98
CA SER A 120 59.31 -14.92 -39.85
C SER A 120 59.09 -14.77 -38.35
N GLN A 121 59.28 -13.56 -37.84
CA GLN A 121 58.86 -13.21 -36.49
C GLN A 121 57.35 -13.41 -36.40
N GLU A 122 56.90 -14.32 -35.55
CA GLU A 122 55.48 -14.54 -35.35
C GLU A 122 54.93 -13.40 -34.47
N ILE A 123 54.39 -12.38 -35.14
CA ILE A 123 53.77 -11.24 -34.47
C ILE A 123 52.30 -11.53 -34.25
N ASN A 124 51.91 -11.53 -32.98
CA ASN A 124 50.55 -11.75 -32.54
C ASN A 124 49.93 -10.43 -32.08
N VAL A 125 48.85 -10.03 -32.74
CA VAL A 125 48.04 -8.87 -32.37
C VAL A 125 46.67 -9.30 -31.86
N ALA A 126 46.18 -8.62 -30.82
CA ALA A 126 44.81 -8.79 -30.35
C ALA A 126 44.17 -7.44 -30.02
N ALA A 127 42.86 -7.39 -30.19
CA ALA A 127 42.01 -6.28 -29.77
C ALA A 127 40.81 -6.87 -29.04
N VAL A 128 40.60 -6.48 -27.80
CA VAL A 128 39.55 -7.03 -26.94
C VAL A 128 38.77 -5.89 -26.31
N VAL A 129 37.44 -5.89 -26.49
CA VAL A 129 36.54 -4.95 -25.80
C VAL A 129 35.79 -5.66 -24.70
N ASN A 130 35.79 -5.04 -23.52
CA ASN A 130 35.11 -5.54 -22.33
C ASN A 130 34.54 -4.38 -21.48
N PRO A 131 33.25 -4.41 -21.10
CA PRO A 131 32.22 -5.35 -21.53
C PRO A 131 31.72 -5.07 -22.96
N ARG A 132 31.22 -6.12 -23.63
CA ARG A 132 30.61 -6.02 -24.98
C ARG A 132 29.17 -5.49 -24.97
N GLN A 133 28.62 -5.23 -23.79
CA GLN A 133 27.32 -4.60 -23.61
C GLN A 133 27.41 -3.55 -22.53
N ILE A 134 27.03 -2.33 -22.88
CA ILE A 134 27.03 -1.17 -21.99
C ILE A 134 25.72 -0.41 -22.13
N GLN A 135 25.37 0.34 -21.10
CA GLN A 135 24.35 1.38 -21.19
C GLN A 135 25.00 2.68 -21.70
N PHE A 136 24.17 3.61 -22.17
CA PHE A 136 24.63 4.90 -22.68
C PHE A 136 25.39 5.75 -21.64
N ASP A 137 25.18 5.53 -20.34
CA ASP A 137 25.91 6.18 -19.23
C ASP A 137 27.10 5.35 -18.71
N GLU A 138 27.36 4.19 -19.31
CA GLU A 138 28.49 3.32 -18.99
C GLU A 138 29.59 3.44 -20.05
N LYS A 139 30.75 2.88 -19.71
CA LYS A 139 31.94 2.91 -20.55
C LYS A 139 32.49 1.51 -20.72
N ALA A 140 33.12 1.24 -21.85
CA ALA A 140 33.82 -0.01 -22.11
C ALA A 140 35.33 0.22 -22.18
N ARG A 141 36.11 -0.82 -21.90
CA ARG A 141 37.56 -0.80 -22.08
C ARG A 141 37.92 -1.56 -23.35
N LEU A 142 38.78 -0.96 -24.16
CA LEU A 142 39.43 -1.59 -25.31
C LEU A 142 40.90 -1.84 -24.96
N ASP A 143 41.25 -3.11 -24.84
CA ASP A 143 42.62 -3.57 -24.64
C ASP A 143 43.20 -4.03 -25.97
N LEU A 144 44.34 -3.45 -26.33
CA LEU A 144 45.08 -3.75 -27.54
C LEU A 144 46.41 -4.35 -27.14
N THR A 145 46.76 -5.51 -27.69
CA THR A 145 48.04 -6.16 -27.42
C THR A 145 48.77 -6.47 -28.71
N LEU A 146 50.09 -6.25 -28.68
CA LEU A 146 51.01 -6.66 -29.73
C LEU A 146 52.16 -7.40 -29.06
N SER A 147 52.39 -8.64 -29.48
CA SER A 147 53.38 -9.54 -28.90
C SER A 147 54.18 -10.24 -30.00
N GLY A 148 55.43 -10.58 -29.68
CA GLY A 148 56.32 -11.26 -30.61
C GLY A 148 57.55 -11.83 -29.90
N ASP A 149 58.22 -12.76 -30.58
CA ASP A 149 59.27 -13.60 -29.99
C ASP A 149 60.66 -12.94 -29.90
N THR A 150 60.75 -11.64 -30.19
CA THR A 150 61.98 -10.85 -30.14
C THR A 150 61.72 -9.48 -29.53
N ALA A 151 62.79 -8.75 -29.18
CA ALA A 151 62.68 -7.40 -28.61
C ALA A 151 61.99 -6.45 -29.59
N ILE A 152 60.75 -6.08 -29.28
CA ILE A 152 59.95 -5.16 -30.08
C ILE A 152 60.38 -3.73 -29.71
N THR A 153 61.10 -3.07 -30.62
CA THR A 153 61.58 -1.69 -30.43
C THR A 153 60.82 -0.72 -31.33
N HIS A 154 60.49 0.46 -30.80
CA HIS A 154 59.82 1.56 -31.51
C HIS A 154 58.48 1.18 -32.18
N ILE A 155 57.40 1.13 -31.39
CA ILE A 155 56.04 0.84 -31.88
C ILE A 155 55.20 2.11 -31.84
N GLU A 156 54.59 2.48 -32.97
CA GLU A 156 53.60 3.56 -33.01
C GLU A 156 52.30 3.14 -32.30
N ALA A 157 51.61 4.10 -31.70
CA ALA A 157 50.28 3.84 -31.16
C ALA A 157 49.34 3.29 -32.27
N PRO A 158 48.59 2.21 -32.00
CA PRO A 158 47.71 1.61 -32.99
C PRO A 158 46.66 2.61 -33.46
N ARG A 159 46.38 2.63 -34.76
CA ARG A 159 45.42 3.54 -35.36
C ARG A 159 44.10 2.82 -35.60
N PHE A 160 43.01 3.45 -35.20
CA PHE A 160 41.65 2.99 -35.43
C PHE A 160 40.72 4.18 -35.62
N ASN A 161 39.64 3.97 -36.37
CA ASN A 161 38.60 4.97 -36.59
C ASN A 161 37.26 4.34 -36.25
N PHE A 162 36.93 4.33 -34.96
CA PHE A 162 35.56 4.08 -34.55
C PHE A 162 34.75 5.25 -35.11
N LEU A 163 33.71 4.95 -35.91
CA LEU A 163 32.70 5.90 -36.39
C LEU A 163 32.32 6.95 -35.30
N PRO A 164 31.61 8.05 -35.59
CA PRO A 164 31.17 9.02 -34.57
C PRO A 164 30.33 8.44 -33.40
N ALA A 165 30.09 7.13 -33.38
CA ALA A 165 29.44 6.37 -32.33
C ALA A 165 30.24 6.25 -31.02
N PHE A 166 31.57 6.40 -31.00
CA PHE A 166 32.38 6.31 -29.77
C PHE A 166 33.46 7.38 -29.69
N LEU A 167 33.61 7.98 -28.51
CA LEU A 167 34.79 8.73 -28.12
C LEU A 167 35.77 7.77 -27.43
N ALA A 168 36.97 7.60 -27.99
CA ALA A 168 38.02 6.75 -27.42
C ALA A 168 39.07 7.62 -26.69
N VAL A 169 39.18 7.45 -25.38
CA VAL A 169 40.13 8.19 -24.52
C VAL A 169 41.28 7.25 -24.12
N PRO A 170 42.55 7.59 -24.39
CA PRO A 170 43.69 6.76 -23.99
C PRO A 170 43.83 6.73 -22.46
N LEU A 171 44.08 5.55 -21.88
CA LEU A 171 44.30 5.36 -20.44
C LEU A 171 45.78 5.22 -20.10
N HIS A 172 46.40 4.11 -20.51
CA HIS A 172 47.81 3.81 -20.27
C HIS A 172 48.39 2.91 -21.36
N SER A 173 49.72 2.86 -21.45
CA SER A 173 50.46 1.92 -22.29
C SER A 173 51.57 1.26 -21.48
N GLU A 174 51.73 -0.04 -21.63
CA GLU A 174 52.71 -0.82 -20.86
C GLU A 174 53.51 -1.76 -21.75
N THR A 175 54.80 -1.91 -21.44
CA THR A 175 55.71 -2.85 -22.10
C THR A 175 56.16 -3.90 -21.09
N THR A 176 55.80 -5.16 -21.32
CA THR A 176 56.18 -6.27 -20.44
C THR A 176 57.16 -7.20 -21.17
N PRO A 177 58.41 -7.34 -20.70
CA PRO A 177 59.31 -8.36 -21.19
C PRO A 177 58.86 -9.74 -20.68
N ARG A 178 58.82 -10.73 -21.57
CA ARG A 178 58.52 -12.14 -21.27
C ARG A 178 59.69 -13.00 -21.75
N LEU A 179 60.15 -13.91 -20.90
CA LEU A 179 61.18 -14.87 -21.28
C LEU A 179 60.49 -16.10 -21.89
N ALA A 180 60.67 -16.33 -23.19
CA ALA A 180 60.13 -17.50 -23.88
C ALA A 180 61.26 -18.16 -24.68
N SER A 181 61.51 -19.45 -24.42
CA SER A 181 62.40 -20.29 -25.25
C SER A 181 63.78 -19.67 -25.55
N ASN A 182 64.46 -19.15 -24.52
CA ASN A 182 65.79 -18.54 -24.62
C ASN A 182 65.86 -17.23 -25.45
N LYS A 183 64.71 -16.59 -25.71
CA LYS A 183 64.58 -15.27 -26.36
C LYS A 183 63.77 -14.31 -25.46
N ILE A 184 64.10 -13.01 -25.52
CA ILE A 184 63.31 -11.96 -24.86
C ILE A 184 62.12 -11.64 -25.78
N ALA A 185 60.96 -12.19 -25.48
CA ALA A 185 59.70 -11.79 -26.10
C ALA A 185 59.21 -10.50 -25.44
N VAL A 186 58.63 -9.57 -26.19
CA VAL A 186 58.07 -8.33 -25.64
C VAL A 186 56.58 -8.27 -25.96
N SER A 187 55.77 -7.94 -24.96
CA SER A 187 54.35 -7.65 -25.13
C SER A 187 54.11 -6.17 -24.85
N MET A 188 53.62 -5.45 -25.85
CA MET A 188 53.15 -4.08 -25.72
C MET A 188 51.63 -4.09 -25.59
N ALA A 189 51.10 -3.33 -24.64
CA ALA A 189 49.67 -3.18 -24.44
C ALA A 189 49.26 -1.71 -24.41
N TRP A 190 48.11 -1.40 -25.01
CA TRP A 190 47.44 -0.10 -24.89
C TRP A 190 46.02 -0.31 -24.40
N ALA A 191 45.58 0.57 -23.49
CA ALA A 191 44.22 0.58 -22.98
C ALA A 191 43.53 1.89 -23.36
N TYR A 192 42.31 1.77 -23.90
CA TYR A 192 41.44 2.89 -24.22
C TYR A 192 40.09 2.75 -23.52
N GLU A 193 39.55 3.87 -23.04
CA GLU A 193 38.19 3.97 -22.55
C GLU A 193 37.26 4.39 -23.71
N LEU A 194 36.25 3.59 -23.98
CA LEU A 194 35.25 3.83 -25.02
C LEU A 194 33.98 4.41 -24.38
N ILE A 195 33.66 5.65 -24.76
CA ILE A 195 32.47 6.38 -24.29
C ILE A 195 31.45 6.44 -25.43
N PRO A 196 30.26 5.82 -25.29
CA PRO A 196 29.26 5.78 -26.34
C PRO A 196 28.69 7.17 -26.64
N GLN A 197 28.41 7.43 -27.93
CA GLN A 197 27.80 8.66 -28.43
C GLN A 197 26.41 8.43 -29.04
N ALA A 198 26.03 7.16 -29.25
CA ALA A 198 24.70 6.77 -29.73
C ALA A 198 24.28 5.42 -29.14
N ILE A 199 22.96 5.16 -29.11
CA ILE A 199 22.36 3.88 -28.71
C ILE A 199 22.23 2.99 -29.95
N GLY A 200 22.62 1.72 -29.85
CA GLY A 200 22.53 0.77 -30.96
C GLY A 200 23.51 -0.39 -30.86
N ASP A 201 23.48 -1.25 -31.88
CA ASP A 201 24.47 -2.30 -32.08
C ASP A 201 25.56 -1.78 -33.01
N PHE A 202 26.79 -1.66 -32.51
CA PHE A 202 27.92 -1.12 -33.25
C PHE A 202 28.94 -2.21 -33.54
N SER A 203 29.29 -2.37 -34.82
CA SER A 203 30.49 -3.13 -35.20
C SER A 203 31.70 -2.22 -35.10
N LEU A 204 32.72 -2.65 -34.36
CA LEU A 204 33.96 -1.90 -34.24
C LEU A 204 34.86 -2.23 -35.43
N SER A 205 35.49 -1.19 -35.99
CA SER A 205 36.43 -1.32 -37.10
C SER A 205 37.71 -2.05 -36.69
N ASP A 206 38.37 -2.69 -37.64
CA ASP A 206 39.68 -3.30 -37.43
C ASP A 206 40.71 -2.27 -36.94
N VAL A 207 41.46 -2.66 -35.92
CA VAL A 207 42.57 -1.89 -35.37
C VAL A 207 43.84 -2.19 -36.16
N ARG A 208 44.53 -1.15 -36.59
CA ARG A 208 45.75 -1.24 -37.40
C ARG A 208 46.98 -1.08 -36.52
N PHE A 209 47.85 -2.07 -36.54
CA PHE A 209 49.17 -2.04 -35.90
C PHE A 209 50.23 -1.95 -36.99
N ALA A 210 51.09 -0.93 -36.93
CA ALA A 210 52.23 -0.80 -37.83
C ALA A 210 53.50 -1.22 -37.11
N TYR A 211 54.21 -2.21 -37.65
CA TYR A 211 55.49 -2.66 -37.10
C TYR A 211 56.45 -3.08 -38.20
N GLN A 212 57.67 -2.54 -38.19
CA GLN A 212 58.73 -2.81 -39.19
C GLN A 212 58.24 -2.75 -40.66
N GLY A 213 57.40 -1.76 -40.98
CA GLY A 213 56.83 -1.59 -42.33
C GLY A 213 55.72 -2.57 -42.71
N THR A 214 55.39 -3.54 -41.85
CA THR A 214 54.26 -4.47 -42.03
C THR A 214 53.05 -3.99 -41.22
N THR A 215 51.85 -4.13 -41.79
CA THR A 215 50.59 -3.77 -41.11
C THR A 215 49.87 -5.03 -40.66
N TYR A 216 49.53 -5.08 -39.37
CA TYR A 216 48.72 -6.13 -38.75
C TYR A 216 47.36 -5.58 -38.38
N PHE A 217 46.35 -6.45 -38.38
CA PHE A 217 44.95 -6.10 -38.08
C PHE A 217 44.42 -6.97 -36.96
N ALA A 218 43.70 -6.35 -36.01
CA ALA A 218 42.92 -7.08 -35.01
C ALA A 218 41.51 -6.52 -34.95
N ASN A 219 40.51 -7.41 -34.92
CA ASN A 219 39.10 -7.03 -34.86
C ASN A 219 38.58 -7.16 -33.42
N PRO A 220 38.17 -6.05 -32.77
CA PRO A 220 37.63 -6.09 -31.41
C PRO A 220 36.20 -6.65 -31.30
N GLY A 221 35.51 -6.83 -32.42
CA GLY A 221 34.16 -7.38 -32.51
C GLY A 221 33.07 -6.31 -32.54
N SER A 222 31.92 -6.62 -31.94
CA SER A 222 30.79 -5.70 -31.81
C SER A 222 30.49 -5.38 -30.35
N ILE A 223 29.93 -4.19 -30.13
CA ILE A 223 29.48 -3.71 -28.84
C ILE A 223 28.04 -3.23 -28.96
N ARG A 224 27.20 -3.61 -27.98
CA ARG A 224 25.80 -3.17 -27.88
C ARG A 224 25.69 -2.07 -26.83
N VAL A 225 25.09 -0.95 -27.23
CA VAL A 225 24.79 0.18 -26.35
C VAL A 225 23.27 0.28 -26.19
N SER A 226 22.76 0.07 -24.98
CA SER A 226 21.35 0.28 -24.65
C SER A 226 21.12 1.62 -23.95
N GLY A 227 19.86 2.05 -23.86
CA GLY A 227 19.50 3.18 -23.00
C GLY A 227 19.71 2.84 -21.51
N ALA A 228 19.98 3.84 -20.68
CA ALA A 228 20.13 3.66 -19.23
C ALA A 228 18.88 3.03 -18.56
N ASN A 229 17.72 3.11 -19.22
CA ASN A 229 16.47 2.54 -18.76
C ASN A 229 16.19 1.11 -19.23
N THR A 230 17.07 0.51 -20.04
CA THR A 230 16.81 -0.77 -20.71
C THR A 230 17.98 -1.74 -20.56
N TYR A 231 17.67 -2.97 -20.18
CA TYR A 231 18.58 -4.12 -20.20
C TYR A 231 17.99 -5.23 -21.08
N THR A 232 18.82 -5.83 -21.94
CA THR A 232 18.44 -6.99 -22.75
C THR A 232 19.37 -8.14 -22.41
N ASP A 233 18.81 -9.21 -21.87
CA ASP A 233 19.58 -10.40 -21.52
C ASP A 233 20.00 -11.14 -22.80
N VAL A 234 21.28 -11.46 -22.92
CA VAL A 234 21.82 -12.08 -24.14
C VAL A 234 21.40 -13.53 -24.28
N SER A 235 21.29 -14.24 -23.15
CA SER A 235 21.04 -15.68 -23.13
C SER A 235 19.59 -16.00 -23.43
N THR A 236 18.66 -15.18 -22.91
CA THR A 236 17.22 -15.40 -23.02
C THR A 236 16.54 -14.46 -24.01
N GLN A 237 17.25 -13.43 -24.51
CA GLN A 237 16.68 -12.32 -25.28
C GLN A 237 15.55 -11.57 -24.52
N SER A 238 15.46 -11.74 -23.20
CA SER A 238 14.48 -11.04 -22.38
C SER A 238 14.81 -9.55 -22.33
N VAL A 239 13.78 -8.72 -22.38
CA VAL A 239 13.92 -7.26 -22.27
C VAL A 239 13.36 -6.83 -20.93
N HIS A 240 14.14 -6.02 -20.22
CA HIS A 240 13.80 -5.39 -18.96
C HIS A 240 13.93 -3.88 -19.14
N GLN A 241 12.88 -3.14 -18.80
CA GLN A 241 12.81 -1.70 -19.02
C GLN A 241 12.15 -1.00 -17.83
N VAL A 242 12.62 0.20 -17.51
CA VAL A 242 11.97 1.07 -16.52
C VAL A 242 11.49 2.36 -17.15
N GLU A 243 10.37 2.85 -16.66
CA GLU A 243 9.78 4.11 -17.06
C GLU A 243 9.22 4.82 -15.82
N ALA A 244 9.24 6.15 -15.83
CA ALA A 244 8.56 6.96 -14.84
C ALA A 244 7.78 8.06 -15.57
N GLU A 245 6.60 8.39 -15.05
CA GLU A 245 5.78 9.47 -15.57
C GLU A 245 5.05 10.20 -14.45
N VAL A 246 4.57 11.40 -14.78
CA VAL A 246 3.70 12.21 -13.94
C VAL A 246 2.41 12.51 -14.70
N SER A 247 1.28 12.57 -13.99
CA SER A 247 -0.03 12.84 -14.61
C SER A 247 -0.17 14.25 -15.17
N SER A 248 0.62 15.22 -14.68
CA SER A 248 0.67 16.59 -15.18
C SER A 248 2.09 17.15 -15.07
N ALA A 249 2.55 17.80 -16.13
CA ALA A 249 3.84 18.51 -16.16
C ALA A 249 3.76 19.90 -15.50
N GLU A 250 2.55 20.45 -15.37
CA GLU A 250 2.32 21.82 -14.91
C GLU A 250 1.24 21.87 -13.82
N PRO A 251 1.47 21.26 -12.64
CA PRO A 251 0.51 21.28 -11.54
C PRO A 251 0.47 22.67 -10.89
N TYR A 252 -0.67 23.02 -10.29
CA TYR A 252 -0.73 24.15 -9.36
C TYR A 252 -0.08 23.78 -8.02
N LEU A 253 0.36 24.79 -7.26
CA LEU A 253 0.84 24.63 -5.88
C LEU A 253 -0.16 23.83 -5.05
N ASN A 254 0.33 22.83 -4.31
CA ASN A 254 -0.46 21.89 -3.51
C ASN A 254 -1.54 21.08 -4.26
N ALA A 255 -1.61 21.15 -5.59
CA ALA A 255 -2.52 20.31 -6.36
C ALA A 255 -2.02 18.85 -6.42
N PRO A 256 -2.92 17.85 -6.31
CA PRO A 256 -2.53 16.46 -6.44
C PRO A 256 -2.03 16.16 -7.86
N LEU A 257 -0.88 15.50 -7.96
CA LEU A 257 -0.42 14.84 -9.18
C LEU A 257 -0.03 13.39 -8.87
N THR A 258 -0.15 12.52 -9.87
CA THR A 258 0.21 11.11 -9.73
C THR A 258 1.57 10.87 -10.37
N TYR A 259 2.49 10.31 -9.59
CA TYR A 259 3.76 9.79 -10.06
C TYR A 259 3.63 8.26 -10.21
N THR A 260 4.01 7.75 -11.38
CA THR A 260 3.94 6.33 -11.69
C THR A 260 5.30 5.84 -12.13
N PHE A 261 5.88 4.91 -11.38
CA PHE A 261 7.06 4.14 -11.79
C PHE A 261 6.61 2.79 -12.35
N ARG A 262 7.15 2.41 -13.51
CA ARG A 262 6.87 1.14 -14.18
C ARG A 262 8.12 0.32 -14.37
N TYR A 263 8.04 -0.96 -14.02
CA TYR A 263 8.99 -1.98 -14.44
C TYR A 263 8.31 -2.91 -15.46
N LEU A 264 8.84 -2.92 -16.68
CA LEU A 264 8.37 -3.72 -17.79
C LEU A 264 9.36 -4.85 -18.07
N TYR A 265 8.90 -6.09 -18.10
CA TYR A 265 9.77 -7.23 -18.46
C TYR A 265 9.06 -8.29 -19.31
N THR A 266 9.79 -8.95 -20.21
CA THR A 266 9.23 -10.01 -21.06
C THR A 266 9.37 -11.41 -20.46
N ALA A 267 10.32 -11.62 -19.56
CA ALA A 267 10.54 -12.88 -18.83
C ALA A 267 11.17 -12.60 -17.46
N VAL A 268 10.96 -13.50 -16.50
CA VAL A 268 11.62 -13.41 -15.19
C VAL A 268 13.09 -13.76 -15.34
N LEU A 269 13.97 -13.03 -14.64
CA LEU A 269 15.41 -13.29 -14.66
C LEU A 269 15.72 -14.66 -14.03
N PRO A 270 16.69 -15.42 -14.54
CA PRO A 270 17.09 -16.72 -14.00
C PRO A 270 17.95 -16.58 -12.74
N THR A 271 17.46 -15.82 -11.75
CA THR A 271 18.16 -15.51 -10.50
C THR A 271 17.26 -15.75 -9.30
N GLN A 272 17.86 -16.12 -8.15
CA GLN A 272 17.12 -16.31 -6.89
C GLN A 272 16.69 -14.99 -6.25
N ALA A 273 17.44 -13.90 -6.49
CA ALA A 273 17.09 -12.57 -6.02
C ALA A 273 16.02 -11.93 -6.92
N SER A 274 15.18 -11.08 -6.31
CA SER A 274 14.16 -10.31 -7.03
C SER A 274 14.69 -8.93 -7.44
N PRO A 275 14.21 -8.35 -8.55
CA PRO A 275 14.43 -6.95 -8.88
C PRO A 275 13.99 -6.01 -7.76
N THR A 276 14.81 -5.03 -7.40
CA THR A 276 14.52 -4.09 -6.31
C THR A 276 14.41 -2.66 -6.85
N PRO A 277 13.21 -2.05 -6.87
CA PRO A 277 13.05 -0.66 -7.24
C PRO A 277 13.51 0.27 -6.10
N GLN A 278 14.21 1.34 -6.46
CA GLN A 278 14.57 2.44 -5.57
C GLN A 278 14.00 3.73 -6.16
N LEU A 279 12.86 4.15 -5.60
CA LEU A 279 12.22 5.39 -5.99
C LEU A 279 13.03 6.60 -5.49
N PRO A 280 13.02 7.73 -6.22
CA PRO A 280 13.72 8.93 -5.80
C PRO A 280 13.14 9.49 -4.50
N THR A 281 13.89 10.37 -3.87
CA THR A 281 13.35 11.24 -2.83
C THR A 281 12.51 12.34 -3.46
N PHE A 282 11.54 12.86 -2.70
CA PHE A 282 10.63 13.91 -3.16
C PHE A 282 10.68 15.11 -2.21
N PRO A 283 11.81 15.82 -2.09
CA PRO A 283 12.00 16.85 -1.06
C PRO A 283 11.04 18.04 -1.20
N ASP A 284 10.65 18.37 -2.43
CA ASP A 284 9.75 19.48 -2.74
C ASP A 284 8.27 19.07 -2.78
N PHE A 285 7.95 17.83 -2.39
CA PHE A 285 6.61 17.30 -2.44
C PHE A 285 6.21 16.69 -1.11
N LEU A 286 4.98 16.94 -0.71
CA LEU A 286 4.31 16.04 0.22
C LEU A 286 3.94 14.76 -0.54
N VAL A 287 4.27 13.61 0.04
CA VAL A 287 4.06 12.29 -0.57
C VAL A 287 2.94 11.55 0.16
N GLU A 288 1.99 11.03 -0.60
CA GLU A 288 0.96 10.10 -0.15
C GLU A 288 1.12 8.78 -0.90
N GLU A 289 1.24 7.69 -0.14
CA GLU A 289 1.37 6.35 -0.70
C GLU A 289 0.02 5.85 -1.20
N LEU A 290 0.03 5.21 -2.37
CA LEU A 290 -1.14 4.56 -2.94
C LEU A 290 -0.93 3.04 -2.94
N PRO A 291 -2.00 2.25 -2.78
CA PRO A 291 -1.89 0.80 -2.79
C PRO A 291 -1.30 0.32 -4.13
N PRO A 292 -0.44 -0.71 -4.11
CA PRO A 292 0.16 -1.24 -5.33
C PRO A 292 -0.93 -1.80 -6.26
N LEU A 293 -0.77 -1.53 -7.55
CA LEU A 293 -1.68 -2.05 -8.57
C LEU A 293 -1.28 -3.49 -8.91
N SER A 294 -2.28 -4.32 -9.22
CA SER A 294 -2.00 -5.68 -9.69
C SER A 294 -1.23 -5.64 -11.01
N PRO A 295 -0.23 -6.51 -11.21
CA PRO A 295 0.52 -6.55 -12.46
C PRO A 295 -0.39 -6.78 -13.66
N GLN A 296 -0.13 -6.05 -14.74
CA GLN A 296 -0.88 -6.16 -15.99
C GLN A 296 0.04 -6.62 -17.12
N THR A 297 -0.55 -7.10 -18.21
CA THR A 297 0.20 -7.39 -19.44
C THR A 297 -0.09 -6.34 -20.50
N GLN A 298 0.95 -5.85 -21.15
CA GLN A 298 0.83 -4.85 -22.21
C GLN A 298 1.64 -5.29 -23.43
N ARG A 299 1.09 -5.12 -24.62
CA ARG A 299 1.81 -5.39 -25.87
C ARG A 299 2.46 -4.11 -26.38
N ILE A 300 3.78 -4.07 -26.41
CA ILE A 300 4.58 -2.92 -26.83
C ILE A 300 5.49 -3.36 -27.97
N ARG A 301 5.38 -2.71 -29.14
CA ARG A 301 6.21 -2.98 -30.33
C ARG A 301 6.31 -4.47 -30.70
N GLY A 302 5.19 -5.20 -30.58
CA GLY A 302 5.10 -6.62 -30.94
C GLY A 302 5.55 -7.61 -29.86
N LYS A 303 6.15 -7.14 -28.75
CA LYS A 303 6.49 -7.95 -27.57
C LYS A 303 5.44 -7.78 -26.47
N THR A 304 5.18 -8.83 -25.71
CA THR A 304 4.29 -8.77 -24.53
C THR A 304 5.15 -8.56 -23.29
N PHE A 305 4.86 -7.49 -22.56
CA PHE A 305 5.52 -7.14 -21.30
C PHE A 305 4.56 -7.39 -20.14
N TRP A 306 5.12 -7.91 -19.05
CA TRP A 306 4.54 -7.80 -17.72
C TRP A 306 4.89 -6.41 -17.17
N VAL A 307 3.90 -5.71 -16.63
CA VAL A 307 4.02 -4.35 -16.12
C VAL A 307 3.73 -4.37 -14.63
N GLN A 308 4.74 -3.98 -13.84
CA GLN A 308 4.61 -3.73 -12.42
C GLN A 308 4.65 -2.23 -12.17
N GLU A 309 3.65 -1.70 -11.47
CA GLU A 309 3.51 -0.27 -11.23
C GLU A 309 3.64 0.05 -9.74
N GLN A 310 4.40 1.09 -9.42
CA GLN A 310 4.41 1.75 -8.12
C GLN A 310 3.90 3.17 -8.29
N VAL A 311 2.78 3.46 -7.64
CA VAL A 311 2.06 4.72 -7.79
C VAL A 311 2.15 5.52 -6.51
N ARG A 312 2.43 6.82 -6.62
CA ARG A 312 2.42 7.77 -5.51
C ARG A 312 1.61 9.00 -5.88
N ARG A 313 0.96 9.61 -4.90
CA ARG A 313 0.38 10.93 -5.05
C ARG A 313 1.33 11.96 -4.45
N LEU A 314 1.65 12.97 -5.25
CA LEU A 314 2.59 14.04 -4.88
C LEU A 314 1.82 15.37 -4.83
N TYR A 315 2.19 16.22 -3.88
CA TYR A 315 1.66 17.58 -3.76
C TYR A 315 2.83 18.57 -3.69
N PRO A 316 3.07 19.38 -4.73
CA PRO A 316 4.21 20.29 -4.77
C PRO A 316 4.09 21.38 -3.71
N GLN A 317 5.16 21.58 -2.94
CA GLN A 317 5.21 22.50 -1.80
C GLN A 317 5.77 23.89 -2.16
N ARG A 318 6.28 24.07 -3.37
CA ARG A 318 6.76 25.36 -3.89
C ARG A 318 6.47 25.52 -5.38
N THR A 319 6.42 26.77 -5.83
CA THR A 319 6.21 27.14 -7.24
C THR A 319 7.53 27.15 -8.02
N GLY A 320 7.43 27.21 -9.35
CA GLY A 320 8.57 27.27 -10.27
C GLY A 320 9.00 25.90 -10.80
N GLN A 321 10.24 25.81 -11.28
CA GLN A 321 10.76 24.57 -11.87
C GLN A 321 11.18 23.59 -10.78
N LEU A 322 10.57 22.40 -10.81
CA LEU A 322 10.93 21.25 -9.98
C LEU A 322 11.44 20.11 -10.87
N VAL A 323 12.38 19.33 -10.32
CA VAL A 323 12.89 18.12 -10.98
C VAL A 323 12.67 16.95 -10.04
N ILE A 324 12.00 15.91 -10.53
CA ILE A 324 11.98 14.60 -9.88
C ILE A 324 13.18 13.82 -10.42
N GLU A 325 14.07 13.43 -9.51
CA GLU A 325 15.25 12.65 -9.83
C GLU A 325 14.88 11.28 -10.44
N PRO A 326 15.76 10.69 -11.27
CA PRO A 326 15.56 9.35 -11.80
C PRO A 326 15.28 8.31 -10.73
N ALA A 327 14.26 7.48 -10.93
CA ALA A 327 14.11 6.24 -10.20
C ALA A 327 15.11 5.20 -10.73
N THR A 328 15.57 4.31 -9.85
CA THR A 328 16.45 3.22 -10.24
C THR A 328 15.83 1.86 -9.98
N LEU A 329 16.22 0.87 -10.77
CA LEU A 329 15.88 -0.53 -10.56
C LEU A 329 17.16 -1.36 -10.56
N ILE A 330 17.39 -2.07 -9.48
CA ILE A 330 18.52 -3.00 -9.37
C ILE A 330 18.04 -4.37 -9.85
N LEU A 331 18.56 -4.80 -11.01
CA LEU A 331 18.34 -6.12 -11.56
C LEU A 331 19.45 -7.07 -11.07
N PRO A 332 19.10 -8.17 -10.40
CA PRO A 332 20.05 -9.25 -10.16
C PRO A 332 20.28 -10.00 -11.48
N ILE A 333 21.53 -10.05 -11.94
CA ILE A 333 21.90 -10.78 -13.16
C ILE A 333 22.97 -11.83 -12.83
N PRO A 334 23.12 -12.89 -13.65
CA PRO A 334 24.25 -13.80 -13.49
C PRO A 334 25.58 -13.03 -13.50
N GLY A 335 26.40 -13.20 -12.45
CA GLY A 335 27.69 -12.53 -12.33
C GLY A 335 27.66 -11.11 -11.75
N GLY A 336 26.51 -10.58 -11.30
CA GLY A 336 26.47 -9.29 -10.61
C GLY A 336 25.10 -8.64 -10.51
N ARG A 337 25.09 -7.30 -10.63
CA ARG A 337 23.87 -6.48 -10.61
C ARG A 337 23.93 -5.49 -11.76
N LYS A 338 22.77 -5.24 -12.38
CA LYS A 338 22.60 -4.19 -13.39
C LYS A 338 21.65 -3.13 -12.87
N MET A 339 21.99 -1.86 -13.04
CA MET A 339 21.13 -0.76 -12.62
C MET A 339 20.44 -0.17 -13.85
N LEU A 340 19.11 -0.12 -13.82
CA LEU A 340 18.34 0.67 -14.77
C LEU A 340 17.93 1.99 -14.13
N LYS A 341 17.92 3.07 -14.89
CA LYS A 341 17.49 4.41 -14.45
C LYS A 341 16.41 4.96 -15.36
N THR A 342 15.39 5.58 -14.80
CA THR A 342 14.40 6.35 -15.59
C THR A 342 15.01 7.68 -16.05
N ASN A 343 14.29 8.41 -16.90
CA ASN A 343 14.65 9.79 -17.18
C ASN A 343 14.21 10.69 -16.00
N PRO A 344 14.92 11.81 -15.75
CA PRO A 344 14.44 12.81 -14.80
C PRO A 344 13.16 13.46 -15.34
N LEU A 345 12.21 13.74 -14.45
CA LEU A 345 10.95 14.40 -14.82
C LEU A 345 11.00 15.86 -14.41
N LYS A 346 10.85 16.76 -15.40
CA LYS A 346 10.83 18.21 -15.18
C LYS A 346 9.39 18.69 -15.09
N LEU A 347 9.10 19.46 -14.05
CA LEU A 347 7.78 20.00 -13.71
C LEU A 347 7.86 21.52 -13.61
N THR A 348 6.82 22.22 -14.04
CA THR A 348 6.66 23.67 -13.84
C THR A 348 5.46 23.93 -12.96
N VAL A 349 5.68 24.13 -11.66
CA VAL A 349 4.60 24.33 -10.69
C VAL A 349 4.07 25.75 -10.77
N GLN A 350 2.78 25.88 -11.05
CA GLN A 350 2.08 27.15 -11.19
C GLN A 350 1.62 27.69 -9.83
N PRO A 351 1.70 29.01 -9.58
CA PRO A 351 1.04 29.62 -8.41
C PRO A 351 -0.48 29.54 -8.55
N LEU A 352 -1.19 29.61 -7.43
CA LEU A 352 -2.66 29.74 -7.46
C LEU A 352 -3.05 31.10 -8.08
N PRO A 353 -4.13 31.18 -8.89
CA PRO A 353 -4.56 32.44 -9.49
C PRO A 353 -4.96 33.48 -8.44
N GLU A 354 -4.36 34.67 -8.47
CA GLU A 354 -4.77 35.73 -7.53
C GLU A 354 -6.10 36.38 -7.93
N THR A 355 -6.46 36.35 -9.21
CA THR A 355 -7.75 36.86 -9.68
C THR A 355 -8.88 35.93 -9.26
N GLY A 356 -9.89 36.48 -8.58
CA GLY A 356 -11.05 35.70 -8.11
C GLY A 356 -10.82 34.89 -6.85
N LYS A 357 -9.66 35.05 -6.19
CA LYS A 357 -9.33 34.41 -4.90
C LYS A 357 -10.16 35.03 -3.77
N PRO A 358 -11.11 34.29 -3.15
CA PRO A 358 -11.92 34.83 -2.08
C PRO A 358 -11.11 35.02 -0.79
N SER A 359 -11.46 36.02 0.02
CA SER A 359 -10.81 36.27 1.32
C SER A 359 -10.98 35.13 2.32
N GLN A 360 -12.03 34.32 2.18
CA GLN A 360 -12.33 33.14 3.01
C GLN A 360 -11.72 31.84 2.46
N PHE A 361 -10.84 31.91 1.46
CA PHE A 361 -10.16 30.73 0.91
C PHE A 361 -9.30 30.05 1.99
N SER A 362 -9.56 28.77 2.24
CA SER A 362 -8.96 28.01 3.34
C SER A 362 -7.55 27.44 3.04
N GLY A 363 -7.07 27.58 1.80
CA GLY A 363 -5.83 26.98 1.32
C GLY A 363 -5.99 25.59 0.69
N ALA A 364 -7.20 25.00 0.73
CA ALA A 364 -7.44 23.67 0.20
C ALA A 364 -7.44 23.61 -1.34
N VAL A 365 -6.68 22.67 -1.89
CA VAL A 365 -6.52 22.49 -3.34
C VAL A 365 -6.88 21.06 -3.76
N GLY A 366 -7.86 20.93 -4.65
CA GLY A 366 -8.40 19.65 -5.10
C GLY A 366 -9.90 19.70 -5.34
N GLU A 367 -10.56 18.56 -5.26
CA GLU A 367 -12.02 18.44 -5.33
C GLU A 367 -12.56 18.02 -3.95
N TYR A 368 -13.43 18.85 -3.36
CA TYR A 368 -13.94 18.61 -2.01
C TYR A 368 -15.46 18.68 -1.92
N GLN A 369 -15.99 17.90 -0.98
CA GLN A 369 -17.37 17.90 -0.52
C GLN A 369 -17.38 18.19 0.98
N ILE A 370 -18.47 18.79 1.46
CA ILE A 370 -18.66 19.10 2.87
C ILE A 370 -20.03 18.61 3.33
N SER A 371 -20.07 17.99 4.49
CA SER A 371 -21.30 17.61 5.19
C SER A 371 -21.19 18.07 6.64
N ALA A 372 -22.35 18.27 7.28
CA ALA A 372 -22.41 18.59 8.70
C ALA A 372 -23.54 17.82 9.36
N TYR A 373 -23.32 17.39 10.59
CA TYR A 373 -24.31 16.69 11.40
C TYR A 373 -24.13 17.05 12.87
N VAL A 374 -25.22 16.97 13.63
CA VAL A 374 -25.23 17.19 15.08
C VAL A 374 -25.40 15.86 15.80
N ASP A 375 -24.84 15.74 17.00
CA ASP A 375 -25.02 14.57 17.86
C ASP A 375 -26.47 14.41 18.34
N ARG A 376 -27.17 15.53 18.55
CA ARG A 376 -28.56 15.59 19.03
C ARG A 376 -29.36 16.64 18.28
N ASN A 377 -30.60 16.30 17.89
CA ASN A 377 -31.53 17.21 17.22
C ASN A 377 -32.45 17.99 18.20
N ALA A 378 -32.41 17.64 19.49
CA ALA A 378 -33.12 18.34 20.55
C ALA A 378 -32.25 18.47 21.80
N ILE A 379 -32.21 19.65 22.40
CA ILE A 379 -31.41 19.96 23.59
C ILE A 379 -32.10 20.99 24.49
N GLU A 380 -31.71 21.11 25.75
CA GLU A 380 -32.17 22.20 26.63
C GLU A 380 -31.28 23.44 26.45
N ALA A 381 -31.86 24.63 26.63
CA ALA A 381 -31.09 25.88 26.64
C ALA A 381 -29.97 25.85 27.70
N GLY A 382 -28.79 26.32 27.32
CA GLY A 382 -27.59 26.31 28.16
C GLY A 382 -26.76 25.02 28.12
N ARG A 383 -27.25 23.92 27.51
CA ARG A 383 -26.45 22.70 27.31
C ARG A 383 -25.71 22.71 25.97
N ALA A 384 -24.52 22.12 25.93
CA ALA A 384 -23.72 22.00 24.72
C ALA A 384 -24.17 20.81 23.85
N LEU A 385 -24.27 21.04 22.55
CA LEU A 385 -24.35 19.99 21.53
C LEU A 385 -23.12 20.03 20.62
N THR A 386 -22.78 18.90 19.99
CA THR A 386 -21.61 18.80 19.12
C THR A 386 -22.05 18.86 17.66
N LEU A 387 -21.58 19.88 16.94
CA LEU A 387 -21.65 19.96 15.48
C LEU A 387 -20.37 19.38 14.89
N SER A 388 -20.51 18.28 14.16
CA SER A 388 -19.43 17.66 13.39
C SER A 388 -19.51 18.10 11.94
N VAL A 389 -18.44 18.69 11.44
CA VAL A 389 -18.29 19.13 10.04
C VAL A 389 -17.25 18.25 9.37
N GLN A 390 -17.69 17.49 8.37
CA GLN A 390 -16.86 16.52 7.66
C GLN A 390 -16.55 17.04 6.26
N ILE A 391 -15.27 17.06 5.92
CA ILE A 391 -14.76 17.44 4.61
C ILE A 391 -14.11 16.21 4.00
N SER A 392 -14.54 15.81 2.81
CA SER A 392 -13.99 14.66 2.08
C SER A 392 -13.67 15.05 0.64
N GLY A 393 -12.71 14.37 0.01
CA GLY A 393 -12.32 14.77 -1.33
C GLY A 393 -11.09 14.10 -1.92
N ARG A 394 -10.72 14.59 -3.11
CA ARG A 394 -9.52 14.25 -3.87
C ARG A 394 -8.59 15.46 -3.92
N GLY A 395 -7.84 15.63 -2.84
CA GLY A 395 -6.88 16.71 -2.65
C GLY A 395 -6.06 16.42 -1.40
N SER A 396 -5.11 17.30 -1.06
CA SER A 396 -4.30 17.09 0.14
C SER A 396 -5.16 17.32 1.39
N MET A 397 -5.47 16.25 2.12
CA MET A 397 -6.17 16.36 3.41
C MET A 397 -5.34 17.10 4.46
N GLN A 398 -4.02 17.18 4.29
CA GLN A 398 -3.16 17.96 5.19
C GLN A 398 -3.36 19.47 5.02
N THR A 399 -3.73 19.94 3.82
CA THR A 399 -4.09 21.35 3.55
C THR A 399 -5.53 21.70 3.92
N VAL A 400 -6.36 20.70 4.23
CA VAL A 400 -7.72 20.94 4.70
C VAL A 400 -7.66 21.50 6.11
N THR A 401 -8.20 22.71 6.27
CA THR A 401 -8.33 23.42 7.54
C THR A 401 -9.80 23.49 7.95
N ALA A 402 -10.04 23.83 9.21
CA ALA A 402 -11.39 23.91 9.73
C ALA A 402 -12.20 25.01 9.01
N PRO A 403 -13.45 24.73 8.58
CA PRO A 403 -14.29 25.74 7.96
C PRO A 403 -14.61 26.86 8.96
N GLN A 404 -14.71 28.09 8.45
CA GLN A 404 -15.20 29.21 9.26
C GLN A 404 -16.72 29.08 9.40
N LEU A 405 -17.21 28.97 10.63
CA LEU A 405 -18.64 28.96 10.88
C LEU A 405 -19.20 30.38 10.73
N PRO A 406 -20.31 30.55 9.99
CA PRO A 406 -21.04 31.83 10.00
C PRO A 406 -21.60 32.10 11.41
N ALA A 407 -21.88 33.38 11.72
CA ALA A 407 -22.46 33.76 13.00
C ALA A 407 -23.83 33.07 13.21
N ILE A 408 -23.99 32.40 14.35
CA ILE A 408 -25.22 31.71 14.74
C ILE A 408 -25.88 32.53 15.86
N PRO A 409 -27.01 33.21 15.61
CA PRO A 409 -27.63 34.08 16.61
C PRO A 409 -27.99 33.35 17.90
N GLY A 410 -27.57 33.90 19.05
CA GLY A 410 -27.91 33.36 20.37
C GLY A 410 -27.20 32.04 20.72
N VAL A 411 -26.12 31.69 20.02
CA VAL A 411 -25.33 30.49 20.27
C VAL A 411 -23.87 30.88 20.53
N VAL A 412 -23.30 30.35 21.62
CA VAL A 412 -21.86 30.38 21.86
C VAL A 412 -21.22 29.19 21.16
N VAL A 413 -20.18 29.43 20.37
CA VAL A 413 -19.48 28.41 19.57
C VAL A 413 -18.07 28.24 20.12
N ASN A 414 -17.73 27.02 20.54
CA ASN A 414 -16.40 26.64 21.01
C ASN A 414 -15.78 25.59 20.06
N GLY A 415 -14.47 25.64 19.85
CA GLY A 415 -13.75 24.82 18.86
C GLY A 415 -13.08 25.68 17.79
N PRO A 416 -12.59 25.12 16.67
CA PRO A 416 -12.75 23.73 16.22
C PRO A 416 -11.76 22.75 16.87
N ASN A 417 -12.22 21.52 17.12
CA ASN A 417 -11.36 20.40 17.49
C ASN A 417 -11.28 19.40 16.32
N LEU A 418 -10.06 19.02 15.93
CA LEU A 418 -9.87 17.98 14.91
C LEU A 418 -10.20 16.62 15.53
N VAL A 419 -11.06 15.84 14.86
CA VAL A 419 -11.37 14.48 15.27
C VAL A 419 -10.35 13.52 14.65
N GLU A 420 -9.54 12.87 15.49
CA GLU A 420 -8.56 11.88 15.06
C GLU A 420 -9.22 10.59 14.56
N GLY A 421 -8.48 9.79 13.77
CA GLY A 421 -8.98 8.51 13.25
C GLY A 421 -9.94 8.60 12.04
N SER A 422 -10.06 9.77 11.41
CA SER A 422 -10.81 9.89 10.15
C SER A 422 -10.11 9.11 9.01
N ALA A 423 -10.89 8.60 8.06
CA ALA A 423 -10.37 7.95 6.87
C ALA A 423 -9.35 8.84 6.12
N PRO A 424 -8.36 8.30 5.39
CA PRO A 424 -7.30 9.09 4.75
C PRO A 424 -7.78 10.21 3.82
N THR A 425 -8.99 10.07 3.26
CA THR A 425 -9.63 11.01 2.33
C THR A 425 -10.65 11.94 3.00
N THR A 426 -10.68 11.96 4.32
CA THR A 426 -11.69 12.66 5.12
C THR A 426 -11.06 13.35 6.32
N ARG A 427 -11.49 14.59 6.58
CA ARG A 427 -11.19 15.31 7.83
C ARG A 427 -12.48 15.73 8.50
N THR A 428 -12.55 15.57 9.81
CA THR A 428 -13.73 15.91 10.60
C THR A 428 -13.37 16.91 11.69
N TYR A 429 -14.10 18.01 11.77
CA TYR A 429 -13.95 19.05 12.78
C TYR A 429 -15.19 19.10 13.67
N ALA A 430 -14.99 19.08 14.97
CA ALA A 430 -16.05 19.18 15.97
C ALA A 430 -16.10 20.59 16.57
N TYR A 431 -17.31 21.12 16.69
CA TYR A 431 -17.63 22.40 17.33
C TYR A 431 -18.68 22.17 18.41
N ALA A 432 -18.44 22.69 19.62
CA ALA A 432 -19.46 22.69 20.67
C ALA A 432 -20.33 23.94 20.54
N LEU A 433 -21.63 23.76 20.35
CA LEU A 433 -22.62 24.83 20.23
C LEU A 433 -23.48 24.88 21.51
N ILE A 434 -23.53 26.04 22.14
CA ILE A 434 -24.29 26.27 23.38
C ILE A 434 -25.38 27.31 23.09
N PRO A 435 -26.64 26.89 22.85
CA PRO A 435 -27.75 27.81 22.64
C PRO A 435 -28.21 28.45 23.94
N ALA A 436 -28.34 29.78 23.95
CA ALA A 436 -28.76 30.55 25.11
C ALA A 436 -30.29 30.69 25.24
N ARG A 437 -31.06 30.47 24.16
CA ARG A 437 -32.52 30.68 24.12
C ARG A 437 -33.24 29.43 23.65
N SER A 438 -34.42 29.18 24.21
CA SER A 438 -35.35 28.15 23.74
C SER A 438 -35.99 28.53 22.41
N GLY A 439 -36.49 27.54 21.69
CA GLY A 439 -37.08 27.67 20.35
C GLY A 439 -36.36 26.82 19.30
N THR A 440 -36.61 27.08 18.03
CA THR A 440 -35.92 26.38 16.93
C THR A 440 -34.63 27.09 16.59
N LEU A 441 -33.50 26.49 16.96
CA LEU A 441 -32.18 26.92 16.50
C LEU A 441 -31.98 26.43 15.05
N ARG A 442 -31.59 27.34 14.15
CA ARG A 442 -31.20 26.99 12.79
C ARG A 442 -29.71 27.18 12.61
N ILE A 443 -28.98 26.08 12.48
CA ILE A 443 -27.57 26.12 12.07
C ILE A 443 -27.56 26.41 10.56
N PRO A 444 -27.01 27.55 10.13
CA PRO A 444 -26.98 27.93 8.71
C PRO A 444 -26.07 27.00 7.89
N ALA A 445 -26.17 27.10 6.56
CA ALA A 445 -25.26 26.41 5.65
C ALA A 445 -23.83 26.91 5.87
N ILE A 446 -22.90 25.97 6.00
CA ILE A 446 -21.47 26.23 6.21
C ILE A 446 -20.80 26.14 4.85
N ALA A 447 -20.18 27.24 4.42
CA ALA A 447 -19.47 27.29 3.16
C ALA A 447 -18.01 26.87 3.34
N TYR A 448 -17.49 26.13 2.37
CA TYR A 448 -16.09 25.74 2.28
C TYR A 448 -15.55 26.05 0.89
N ILE A 449 -14.58 26.97 0.85
CA ILE A 449 -14.00 27.47 -0.39
C ILE A 449 -12.69 26.76 -0.65
N TYR A 450 -12.55 26.14 -1.81
CA TYR A 450 -11.36 25.43 -2.25
C TYR A 450 -11.01 25.81 -3.69
N PHE A 451 -9.77 25.56 -4.10
CA PHE A 451 -9.34 25.73 -5.48
C PHE A 451 -9.44 24.39 -6.22
N ASP A 452 -10.20 24.34 -7.31
CA ASP A 452 -10.31 23.18 -8.19
C ASP A 452 -9.29 23.29 -9.32
N PRO A 453 -8.19 22.51 -9.28
CA PRO A 453 -7.12 22.60 -10.27
C PRO A 453 -7.54 22.10 -11.67
N SER A 454 -8.59 21.28 -11.77
CA SER A 454 -9.06 20.75 -13.06
C SER A 454 -9.80 21.80 -13.89
N ARG A 455 -10.48 22.73 -13.21
CA ARG A 455 -11.21 23.84 -13.82
C ARG A 455 -10.48 25.17 -13.68
N ALA A 456 -9.41 25.23 -12.89
CA ALA A 456 -8.68 26.43 -12.53
C ALA A 456 -9.58 27.54 -11.94
N VAL A 457 -10.53 27.16 -11.07
CA VAL A 457 -11.47 28.09 -10.43
C VAL A 457 -11.55 27.85 -8.93
N TYR A 458 -11.86 28.91 -8.18
CA TYR A 458 -12.27 28.81 -6.78
C TYR A 458 -13.73 28.35 -6.72
N ALA A 459 -13.97 27.18 -6.12
CA ALA A 459 -15.29 26.60 -5.96
C ALA A 459 -15.72 26.66 -4.49
N THR A 460 -17.04 26.67 -4.26
CA THR A 460 -17.63 26.67 -2.92
C THR A 460 -18.52 25.44 -2.77
N ALA A 461 -18.18 24.56 -1.82
CA ALA A 461 -19.09 23.54 -1.34
C ALA A 461 -19.85 24.07 -0.11
N GLN A 462 -21.11 23.68 0.07
CA GLN A 462 -21.91 24.13 1.21
C GLN A 462 -22.66 22.97 1.84
N THR A 463 -22.82 23.02 3.16
CA THR A 463 -23.69 22.09 3.89
C THR A 463 -25.16 22.49 3.77
N THR A 464 -26.05 21.57 4.12
CA THR A 464 -27.46 21.89 4.30
C THR A 464 -27.70 22.50 5.69
N PRO A 465 -28.56 23.53 5.83
CA PRO A 465 -28.94 24.05 7.13
C PRO A 465 -29.57 22.96 8.03
N ILE A 466 -29.23 22.97 9.32
CA ILE A 466 -29.67 21.94 10.28
C ILE A 466 -30.58 22.59 11.33
N PRO A 467 -31.87 22.19 11.41
CA PRO A 467 -32.74 22.63 12.49
C PRO A 467 -32.49 21.81 13.77
N VAL A 468 -32.42 22.48 14.91
CA VAL A 468 -32.26 21.90 16.25
C VAL A 468 -33.35 22.46 17.16
N SER A 469 -34.05 21.60 17.88
CA SER A 469 -35.10 21.99 18.83
C SER A 469 -34.50 22.29 20.20
N VAL A 470 -34.56 23.54 20.66
CA VAL A 470 -34.05 23.96 21.96
C VAL A 470 -35.22 24.11 22.93
N ARG A 471 -35.29 23.23 23.93
CA ARG A 471 -36.29 23.28 25.00
C ARG A 471 -35.88 24.30 26.06
N PRO A 472 -36.84 24.93 26.76
CA PRO A 472 -36.55 25.73 27.95
C PRO A 472 -35.72 24.92 28.95
N ASN A 473 -34.78 25.58 29.63
CA ASN A 473 -34.13 24.97 30.77
C ASN A 473 -35.19 24.78 31.88
N PRO A 474 -35.33 23.58 32.47
CA PRO A 474 -36.27 23.35 33.57
C PRO A 474 -36.13 24.35 34.72
N ASN A 475 -34.93 24.87 34.96
CA ASN A 475 -34.68 25.87 36.01
C ASN A 475 -35.14 27.29 35.64
N ASP A 476 -35.26 27.61 34.35
CA ASP A 476 -35.81 28.90 33.88
C ASP A 476 -37.35 28.88 33.85
N ALA A 477 -37.96 27.69 33.68
CA ALA A 477 -39.41 27.51 33.68
C ALA A 477 -40.05 27.66 35.07
N VAL A 478 -39.26 27.72 36.15
CA VAL A 478 -39.74 27.99 37.52
C VAL A 478 -39.95 29.50 37.77
N GLY A 479 -39.56 30.35 36.81
CA GLY A 479 -39.54 31.80 36.99
C GLY A 479 -40.62 32.61 36.27
N VAL A 480 -41.81 32.07 35.98
CA VAL A 480 -43.08 32.84 35.89
C VAL A 480 -44.24 31.85 36.08
N VAL A 481 -44.49 31.44 37.33
CA VAL A 481 -45.89 31.30 37.73
C VAL A 481 -46.22 32.66 38.28
N ASP A 482 -47.00 33.45 37.53
CA ASP A 482 -47.78 34.51 38.13
C ASP A 482 -48.55 33.84 39.26
N THR A 483 -48.02 33.98 40.48
CA THR A 483 -48.79 33.73 41.67
C THR A 483 -49.78 34.88 41.66
N GLU A 484 -50.86 34.73 40.89
CA GLU A 484 -52.12 35.35 41.27
C GLU A 484 -52.29 34.95 42.72
N SER A 485 -52.04 35.93 43.59
CA SER A 485 -52.18 35.84 45.01
C SER A 485 -53.55 35.25 45.27
N SER A 486 -53.60 33.93 45.52
CA SER A 486 -54.82 33.26 45.91
C SER A 486 -55.31 34.04 47.12
N PRO A 487 -56.43 34.75 47.00
CA PRO A 487 -56.72 35.78 47.96
C PRO A 487 -57.15 35.09 49.25
N TRP A 488 -56.25 35.04 50.23
CA TRP A 488 -56.43 34.46 51.56
C TRP A 488 -57.69 35.01 52.28
N TRP A 489 -58.22 36.14 51.83
CA TRP A 489 -59.50 36.70 52.25
C TRP A 489 -60.74 35.89 51.82
N ILE A 490 -60.66 35.06 50.78
CA ILE A 490 -61.75 34.13 50.40
C ILE A 490 -61.92 33.05 51.46
N TRP A 491 -60.81 32.51 51.99
CA TRP A 491 -60.85 31.56 53.10
C TRP A 491 -61.32 32.21 54.41
N ILE A 492 -60.97 33.49 54.65
CA ILE A 492 -61.51 34.25 55.79
C ILE A 492 -63.01 34.49 55.64
N MET A 493 -63.50 34.90 54.45
CA MET A 493 -64.93 35.06 54.19
C MET A 493 -65.69 33.75 54.36
N LEU A 494 -65.12 32.64 53.91
CA LEU A 494 -65.71 31.31 54.09
C LEU A 494 -65.74 30.91 55.58
N PHE A 495 -64.72 31.25 56.36
CA PHE A 495 -64.69 31.02 57.81
C PHE A 495 -65.65 31.94 58.59
N VAL A 496 -65.82 33.19 58.16
CA VAL A 496 -66.80 34.14 58.73
C VAL A 496 -68.23 33.70 58.41
N VAL A 497 -68.51 33.25 57.18
CA VAL A 497 -69.84 32.73 56.80
C VAL A 497 -70.14 31.41 57.51
N LEU A 498 -69.15 30.53 57.64
CA LEU A 498 -69.30 29.25 58.35
C LEU A 498 -69.52 29.48 59.85
N SER A 499 -68.75 30.39 60.48
CA SER A 499 -68.94 30.72 61.90
C SER A 499 -70.28 31.43 62.16
N PHE A 500 -70.74 32.28 61.25
CA PHE A 500 -72.08 32.89 61.33
C PHE A 500 -73.19 31.85 61.13
N GLY A 501 -73.00 30.89 60.22
CA GLY A 501 -73.92 29.75 60.04
C GLY A 501 -74.00 28.85 61.27
N VAL A 502 -72.87 28.57 61.93
CA VAL A 502 -72.82 27.80 63.19
C VAL A 502 -73.45 28.59 64.34
N LEU A 503 -73.26 29.91 64.41
CA LEU A 503 -73.93 30.76 65.42
C LEU A 503 -75.44 30.84 65.20
N VAL A 504 -75.92 30.94 63.96
CA VAL A 504 -77.35 30.92 63.64
C VAL A 504 -77.97 29.54 63.88
N ALA A 505 -77.26 28.45 63.54
CA ALA A 505 -77.69 27.09 63.84
C ALA A 505 -77.69 26.79 65.35
N SER A 506 -76.69 27.29 66.09
CA SER A 506 -76.61 27.18 67.55
C SER A 506 -77.70 28.00 68.24
N PHE A 507 -78.04 29.19 67.71
CA PHE A 507 -79.14 30.03 68.19
C PHE A 507 -80.52 29.43 67.89
N LEU A 508 -80.71 28.80 66.72
CA LEU A 508 -81.93 28.07 66.38
C LEU A 508 -82.07 26.76 67.18
N TRP A 509 -80.97 26.06 67.46
CA TRP A 509 -80.94 24.85 68.31
C TRP A 509 -81.21 25.18 69.78
N TYR A 510 -80.67 26.29 70.30
CA TYR A 510 -80.94 26.79 71.65
C TYR A 510 -82.42 27.18 71.84
N ARG A 511 -83.09 27.68 70.79
CA ARG A 511 -84.52 28.05 70.84
C ARG A 511 -85.49 26.88 70.67
N VAL A 512 -85.04 25.75 70.13
CA VAL A 512 -85.89 24.56 69.86
C VAL A 512 -85.69 23.45 70.92
N ARG A 513 -84.63 23.52 71.75
CA ARG A 513 -84.29 22.46 72.72
C ARG A 513 -84.77 22.74 74.15
N PHE A 514 -85.95 23.34 74.31
CA PHE A 514 -86.70 23.37 75.56
C PHE A 514 -88.05 22.64 75.41
N GLN A 515 -88.01 21.40 74.93
CA GLN A 515 -89.08 20.41 75.07
C GLN A 515 -88.54 18.99 74.82
N ARG A 516 -88.58 18.17 75.88
CA ARG A 516 -88.53 16.68 75.95
C ARG A 516 -87.22 16.00 75.53
N SER A 517 -86.40 15.55 76.49
CA SER A 517 -86.47 14.30 77.27
C SER A 517 -86.23 13.05 76.41
N THR A 518 -85.00 12.51 76.48
CA THR A 518 -84.64 11.18 77.05
C THR A 518 -85.03 10.00 76.16
N ASP A 519 -84.05 9.23 75.66
CA ASP A 519 -83.67 7.97 76.32
C ASP A 519 -82.66 7.13 75.53
N THR A 520 -81.98 6.30 76.31
CA THR A 520 -80.95 5.30 76.06
C THR A 520 -81.50 3.92 75.65
N GLY A 521 -80.63 3.05 75.09
CA GLY A 521 -80.72 1.58 75.15
C GLY A 521 -80.98 0.90 73.79
N VAL A 522 -80.13 0.05 73.16
CA VAL A 522 -79.46 -1.23 73.52
C VAL A 522 -80.15 -2.47 72.88
N ASN A 523 -79.33 -3.45 72.42
CA ASN A 523 -79.60 -4.86 71.98
C ASN A 523 -80.02 -5.12 70.51
N ALA A 524 -79.75 -6.25 69.83
CA ALA A 524 -78.89 -7.43 70.03
C ALA A 524 -78.93 -8.33 68.75
N THR A 525 -77.80 -8.99 68.45
CA THR A 525 -77.53 -10.36 67.93
C THR A 525 -78.25 -11.00 66.71
N THR A 526 -77.40 -11.63 65.86
CA THR A 526 -77.47 -12.98 65.18
C THR A 526 -77.94 -13.11 63.71
N GLY A 527 -77.11 -13.79 62.88
CA GLY A 527 -77.60 -14.73 61.84
C GLY A 527 -76.98 -14.74 60.43
N THR A 528 -75.94 -15.59 60.22
CA THR A 528 -75.68 -16.50 59.07
C THR A 528 -75.43 -16.03 57.59
N VAL A 529 -74.17 -16.22 57.10
CA VAL A 529 -73.65 -17.04 55.93
C VAL A 529 -74.28 -16.88 54.51
N PRO A 530 -73.59 -17.03 53.32
CA PRO A 530 -72.15 -17.05 52.93
C PRO A 530 -71.70 -16.22 51.66
N VAL A 531 -70.36 -16.10 51.46
CA VAL A 531 -69.55 -16.17 50.18
C VAL A 531 -69.80 -15.12 49.07
N ASN A 532 -68.86 -14.38 48.47
CA ASN A 532 -67.39 -14.37 48.37
C ASN A 532 -67.01 -12.94 47.95
N ASP A 533 -66.01 -12.30 48.56
CA ASP A 533 -65.38 -11.10 48.00
C ASP A 533 -63.86 -11.17 48.19
N ASN A 534 -63.15 -10.84 47.12
CA ASN A 534 -61.69 -10.84 47.05
C ASN A 534 -61.10 -9.58 47.69
N ALA A 535 -59.91 -9.81 48.29
CA ALA A 535 -58.91 -8.88 48.85
C ALA A 535 -59.13 -8.43 50.31
N PRO A 536 -58.09 -8.05 51.09
CA PRO A 536 -56.62 -8.31 51.03
C PRO A 536 -55.95 -8.59 52.42
N LYS A 537 -54.60 -8.65 52.43
CA LYS A 537 -53.61 -8.45 53.53
C LYS A 537 -53.38 -9.56 54.58
N GLY A 538 -52.19 -10.18 54.45
CA GLY A 538 -51.09 -10.04 55.42
C GLY A 538 -50.92 -11.10 56.51
N ARG A 539 -49.86 -11.93 56.42
CA ARG A 539 -48.72 -11.93 57.35
C ARG A 539 -47.70 -13.02 57.02
N SER A 540 -46.43 -12.63 57.20
CA SER A 540 -45.32 -13.47 57.65
C SER A 540 -44.88 -14.61 56.72
N GLY A 541 -43.89 -14.29 55.90
CA GLY A 541 -42.98 -15.27 55.32
C GLY A 541 -41.57 -14.69 55.39
N ARG A 542 -40.82 -15.14 56.41
CA ARG A 542 -39.35 -15.13 56.55
C ARG A 542 -38.57 -14.17 55.64
N GLN A 543 -37.93 -13.19 56.28
CA GLN A 543 -36.61 -12.74 55.85
C GLN A 543 -35.71 -13.97 55.71
N ALA A 544 -35.47 -14.40 54.48
CA ALA A 544 -34.17 -14.91 54.11
C ALA A 544 -33.41 -13.67 53.63
N GLU A 545 -32.72 -13.03 54.58
CA GLU A 545 -31.57 -12.20 54.29
C GLU A 545 -30.64 -13.10 53.47
N THR A 546 -30.75 -13.01 52.14
CA THR A 546 -29.74 -13.60 51.27
C THR A 546 -28.59 -12.63 51.39
N GLU A 547 -27.73 -12.93 52.35
CA GLU A 547 -26.40 -12.36 52.48
C GLU A 547 -25.78 -12.41 51.08
N THR A 548 -25.79 -11.28 50.38
CA THR A 548 -25.20 -11.16 49.05
C THR A 548 -23.73 -11.53 49.21
N ALA A 549 -23.33 -12.63 48.58
CA ALA A 549 -21.96 -13.09 48.61
C ALA A 549 -21.01 -11.94 48.23
N PRO A 550 -19.80 -11.84 48.81
CA PRO A 550 -18.89 -10.76 48.48
C PRO A 550 -18.64 -10.75 46.96
N PRO A 551 -18.55 -9.56 46.32
CA PRO A 551 -18.42 -9.43 44.85
C PRO A 551 -17.25 -10.22 44.27
N ILE A 552 -16.24 -10.54 45.09
CA ILE A 552 -15.08 -11.36 44.75
C ILE A 552 -15.43 -12.85 44.58
N SER A 553 -16.32 -13.43 45.38
CA SER A 553 -16.68 -14.85 45.24
C SER A 553 -17.52 -15.09 43.99
N GLU A 554 -18.44 -14.17 43.67
CA GLU A 554 -19.26 -14.26 42.46
C GLU A 554 -18.39 -14.15 41.18
N ALA A 555 -17.43 -13.23 41.15
CA ALA A 555 -16.52 -13.10 40.03
C ALA A 555 -15.61 -14.34 39.86
N ARG A 556 -15.15 -14.96 40.94
CA ARG A 556 -14.36 -16.21 40.90
C ARG A 556 -15.19 -17.41 40.44
N ASP A 557 -16.43 -17.52 40.90
CA ASP A 557 -17.35 -18.57 40.47
C ASP A 557 -17.70 -18.42 38.98
N ALA A 558 -17.86 -17.19 38.49
CA ALA A 558 -18.07 -16.92 37.07
C ALA A 558 -16.83 -17.26 36.21
N LEU A 559 -15.62 -16.99 36.70
CA LEU A 559 -14.37 -17.36 36.01
C LEU A 559 -14.13 -18.87 35.98
N THR A 560 -14.45 -19.59 37.06
CA THR A 560 -14.37 -21.05 37.09
C THR A 560 -15.43 -21.72 36.22
N ALA A 561 -16.64 -21.13 36.12
CA ALA A 561 -17.65 -21.55 35.16
C ALA A 561 -17.19 -21.33 33.70
N LEU A 562 -16.52 -20.20 33.43
CA LEU A 562 -15.93 -19.91 32.11
C LEU A 562 -14.80 -20.90 31.76
N ALA A 563 -14.00 -21.31 32.74
CA ALA A 563 -12.91 -22.28 32.56
C ALA A 563 -13.38 -23.70 32.22
N ARG A 564 -14.61 -24.07 32.63
CA ARG A 564 -15.22 -25.39 32.37
C ARG A 564 -15.87 -25.49 30.99
N ASN A 565 -15.99 -24.37 30.27
CA ASN A 565 -16.69 -24.33 28.99
C ASN A 565 -15.70 -24.58 27.82
N ASP A 566 -15.65 -25.82 27.35
CA ASP A 566 -14.72 -26.30 26.32
C ASP A 566 -15.22 -26.11 24.87
N ALA A 567 -16.28 -25.32 24.64
CA ALA A 567 -16.82 -25.08 23.31
C ALA A 567 -15.75 -24.55 22.34
N THR A 568 -15.39 -25.38 21.34
CA THR A 568 -14.22 -25.23 20.47
C THR A 568 -14.32 -24.13 19.41
N ASP A 569 -15.43 -23.38 19.32
CA ASP A 569 -15.69 -22.43 18.22
C ASP A 569 -16.04 -20.98 18.66
N ALA A 570 -15.69 -20.56 19.87
CA ALA A 570 -16.22 -19.30 20.39
C ALA A 570 -15.18 -18.37 21.04
N ALA A 571 -14.05 -18.08 20.36
CA ALA A 571 -13.05 -17.10 20.84
C ALA A 571 -13.69 -15.74 21.19
N THR A 572 -14.64 -15.28 20.38
CA THR A 572 -15.43 -14.06 20.61
C THR A 572 -16.38 -14.19 21.79
N ALA A 573 -17.06 -15.33 21.97
CA ALA A 573 -17.96 -15.52 23.11
C ALA A 573 -17.18 -15.62 24.43
N PHE A 574 -16.04 -16.31 24.42
CA PHE A 574 -15.12 -16.38 25.54
C PHE A 574 -14.64 -14.97 25.95
N ALA A 575 -14.16 -14.18 24.98
CA ALA A 575 -13.69 -12.82 25.22
C ALA A 575 -14.80 -11.89 25.73
N ASN A 576 -16.02 -12.00 25.18
CA ASN A 576 -17.19 -11.24 25.64
C ASN A 576 -17.54 -11.56 27.10
N THR A 577 -17.60 -12.85 27.44
CA THR A 577 -17.93 -13.28 28.81
C THR A 577 -16.84 -12.86 29.79
N LEU A 578 -15.56 -12.98 29.43
CA LEU A 578 -14.44 -12.56 30.28
C LEU A 578 -14.45 -11.05 30.55
N ALA A 579 -14.67 -10.24 29.52
CA ALA A 579 -14.80 -8.78 29.67
C ALA A 579 -16.02 -8.41 30.53
N GLN A 580 -17.15 -9.10 30.36
CA GLN A 580 -18.35 -8.86 31.15
C GLN A 580 -18.13 -9.16 32.64
N ILE A 581 -17.42 -10.24 32.98
CA ILE A 581 -17.08 -10.57 34.37
C ILE A 581 -16.20 -9.48 34.99
N LEU A 582 -15.19 -8.99 34.27
CA LEU A 582 -14.31 -7.92 34.75
C LEU A 582 -15.06 -6.60 34.97
N TYR A 583 -15.92 -6.20 34.01
CA TYR A 583 -16.71 -4.98 34.16
C TYR A 583 -17.74 -5.09 35.28
N GLN A 584 -18.41 -6.25 35.41
CA GLN A 584 -19.38 -6.49 36.48
C GLN A 584 -18.69 -6.41 37.86
N TYR A 585 -17.52 -7.02 38.01
CA TYR A 585 -16.75 -6.94 39.25
C TYR A 585 -16.36 -5.50 39.62
N ILE A 586 -15.88 -4.70 38.66
CA ILE A 586 -15.53 -3.29 38.89
C ILE A 586 -16.78 -2.45 39.16
N GLU A 587 -17.91 -2.76 38.53
CA GLU A 587 -19.19 -2.12 38.78
C GLU A 587 -19.67 -2.36 40.22
N ASP A 588 -19.61 -3.61 40.68
CA ASP A 588 -20.07 -4.03 42.00
C ASP A 588 -19.13 -3.60 43.13
N THR A 589 -17.83 -3.43 42.85
CA THR A 589 -16.83 -3.01 43.86
C THR A 589 -16.60 -1.52 43.90
N LEU A 590 -16.49 -0.85 42.75
CA LEU A 590 -16.04 0.54 42.66
C LEU A 590 -17.07 1.50 42.04
N GLY A 591 -18.25 1.03 41.62
CA GLY A 591 -19.34 1.89 41.14
C GLY A 591 -19.12 2.44 39.73
N LEU A 592 -18.95 1.55 38.76
CA LEU A 592 -18.70 1.89 37.35
C LEU A 592 -19.94 2.46 36.64
N ALA A 593 -19.87 3.71 36.14
CA ALA A 593 -21.00 4.35 35.45
C ALA A 593 -21.21 3.87 33.99
N GLN A 594 -20.14 3.42 33.31
CA GLN A 594 -20.18 2.91 31.94
C GLN A 594 -19.15 1.79 31.75
N ARG A 595 -19.51 0.72 31.03
CA ARG A 595 -18.64 -0.43 30.75
C ARG A 595 -17.72 -0.17 29.56
N ASN A 596 -16.71 0.68 29.75
CA ASN A 596 -15.64 0.92 28.78
C ASN A 596 -14.26 0.98 29.48
N ILE A 597 -13.18 0.85 28.71
CA ILE A 597 -11.83 0.73 29.26
C ILE A 597 -11.39 2.02 29.97
N ASP A 598 -11.73 3.18 29.40
CA ASP A 598 -11.32 4.49 29.92
C ASP A 598 -11.99 4.80 31.27
N THR A 599 -13.28 4.50 31.40
CA THR A 599 -14.03 4.67 32.65
C THR A 599 -13.62 3.65 33.70
N ALA A 600 -13.36 2.40 33.32
CA ALA A 600 -12.84 1.39 34.24
C ALA A 600 -11.46 1.82 34.78
N ARG A 601 -10.60 2.34 33.91
CA ARG A 601 -9.29 2.88 34.29
C ARG A 601 -9.42 4.05 35.25
N GLU A 602 -10.28 5.02 34.95
CA GLU A 602 -10.50 6.21 35.76
C GLU A 602 -10.99 5.86 37.17
N VAL A 603 -11.98 4.97 37.28
CA VAL A 603 -12.52 4.50 38.56
C VAL A 603 -11.46 3.74 39.38
N CYS A 604 -10.65 2.87 38.75
CA CYS A 604 -9.57 2.17 39.44
C CYS A 604 -8.45 3.11 39.91
N VAL A 605 -8.15 4.18 39.16
CA VAL A 605 -7.18 5.22 39.59
C VAL A 605 -7.73 5.98 40.80
N GLN A 606 -9.01 6.35 40.79
CA GLN A 606 -9.67 7.03 41.90
C GLN A 606 -9.73 6.15 43.17
N ALA A 607 -9.81 4.83 43.01
CA ALA A 607 -9.78 3.85 44.08
C ALA A 607 -8.36 3.51 44.60
N GLY A 608 -7.30 4.13 44.07
CA GLY A 608 -5.93 3.93 44.55
C GLY A 608 -5.30 2.59 44.14
N VAL A 609 -5.81 1.93 43.09
CA VAL A 609 -5.24 0.68 42.57
C VAL A 609 -3.82 0.92 42.04
N SER A 610 -2.90 -0.01 42.31
CA SER A 610 -1.50 0.13 41.88
C SER A 610 -1.36 0.19 40.35
N GLU A 611 -0.42 1.01 39.87
CA GLU A 611 -0.18 1.26 38.44
C GLU A 611 0.07 -0.05 37.66
N ALA A 612 0.82 -0.99 38.24
CA ALA A 612 1.05 -2.31 37.66
C ALA A 612 -0.23 -3.17 37.52
N THR A 613 -1.22 -3.01 38.41
CA THR A 613 -2.50 -3.72 38.32
C THR A 613 -3.43 -3.05 37.31
N LEU A 614 -3.34 -1.73 37.19
CA LEU A 614 -4.09 -0.94 36.20
C LEU A 614 -3.66 -1.26 34.77
N GLU A 615 -2.35 -1.33 34.51
CA GLU A 615 -1.82 -1.74 33.20
C GLU A 615 -2.26 -3.15 32.81
N GLU A 616 -2.22 -4.09 33.77
CA GLU A 616 -2.64 -5.48 33.55
C GLU A 616 -4.15 -5.58 33.25
N LEU A 617 -4.99 -4.79 33.93
CA LEU A 617 -6.42 -4.70 33.66
C LEU A 617 -6.71 -4.14 32.26
N VAL A 618 -6.05 -3.05 31.89
CA VAL A 618 -6.21 -2.42 30.56
C VAL A 618 -5.75 -3.35 29.45
N ASP A 619 -4.63 -4.05 29.62
CA ASP A 619 -4.15 -5.04 28.65
C ASP A 619 -5.15 -6.21 28.49
N LEU A 620 -5.72 -6.72 29.59
CA LEU A 620 -6.74 -7.77 29.53
C LEU A 620 -7.99 -7.35 28.77
N LEU A 621 -8.54 -6.16 29.09
CA LEU A 621 -9.73 -5.65 28.41
C LEU A 621 -9.44 -5.34 26.93
N THR A 622 -8.25 -4.83 26.61
CA THR A 622 -7.82 -4.59 25.23
C THR A 622 -7.69 -5.90 24.44
N LYS A 623 -7.15 -6.96 25.04
CA LYS A 623 -7.08 -8.30 24.42
C LYS A 623 -8.47 -8.89 24.21
N CYS A 624 -9.40 -8.72 25.16
CA CYS A 624 -10.79 -9.12 24.98
C CYS A 624 -11.46 -8.36 23.81
N ASP A 625 -11.25 -7.05 23.71
CA ASP A 625 -11.75 -6.25 22.59
C ASP A 625 -11.16 -6.69 21.25
N TYR A 626 -9.86 -7.01 21.20
CA TYR A 626 -9.23 -7.54 20.00
C TYR A 626 -9.90 -8.83 19.50
N HIS A 627 -10.13 -9.82 20.38
CA HIS A 627 -10.82 -11.06 20.02
C HIS A 627 -12.33 -10.89 19.77
N ARG A 628 -12.92 -9.79 20.25
CA ARG A 628 -14.30 -9.40 19.96
C ARG A 628 -14.46 -8.86 18.54
N PHE A 629 -13.50 -8.07 18.06
CA PHE A 629 -13.57 -7.40 16.75
C PHE A 629 -12.77 -8.11 15.64
N ALA A 630 -11.79 -8.95 15.98
CA ALA A 630 -11.01 -9.78 15.08
C ALA A 630 -11.00 -11.23 15.59
N PRO A 631 -11.91 -12.10 15.10
CA PRO A 631 -12.06 -13.47 15.61
C PRO A 631 -10.88 -14.36 15.19
N VAL A 632 -9.77 -14.24 15.92
CA VAL A 632 -8.64 -15.18 15.87
C VAL A 632 -8.94 -16.31 16.86
N PRO A 633 -8.84 -17.59 16.44
CA PRO A 633 -9.07 -18.72 17.35
C PRO A 633 -8.06 -18.70 18.51
N LEU A 634 -8.58 -18.80 19.73
CA LEU A 634 -7.79 -18.86 20.97
C LEU A 634 -7.49 -20.31 21.32
N THR A 635 -6.22 -20.63 21.53
CA THR A 635 -5.82 -21.96 22.01
C THR A 635 -6.30 -22.17 23.45
N THR A 636 -6.44 -23.43 23.86
CA THR A 636 -6.84 -23.78 25.25
C THR A 636 -5.85 -23.26 26.29
N ASN A 637 -4.56 -23.18 25.97
CA ASN A 637 -3.54 -22.62 26.85
C ASN A 637 -3.72 -21.10 27.01
N GLU A 638 -3.92 -20.37 25.91
CA GLU A 638 -4.15 -18.91 25.97
C GLU A 638 -5.41 -18.56 26.77
N ARG A 639 -6.50 -19.33 26.60
CA ARG A 639 -7.74 -19.16 27.39
C ARG A 639 -7.47 -19.31 28.89
N ARG A 640 -6.73 -20.36 29.29
CA ARG A 640 -6.35 -20.57 30.70
C ARG A 640 -5.45 -19.45 31.23
N THR A 641 -4.51 -18.97 30.43
CA THR A 641 -3.65 -17.84 30.79
C THR A 641 -4.46 -16.57 31.02
N LEU A 642 -5.43 -16.26 30.15
CA LEU A 642 -6.28 -15.07 30.31
C LEU A 642 -7.15 -15.14 31.57
N ILE A 643 -7.71 -16.31 31.89
CA ILE A 643 -8.47 -16.51 33.13
C ILE A 643 -7.58 -16.31 34.36
N ALA A 644 -6.39 -16.93 34.40
CA ALA A 644 -5.48 -16.81 35.53
C ALA A 644 -5.02 -15.36 35.76
N ARG A 645 -4.80 -14.61 34.68
CA ARG A 645 -4.49 -13.17 34.76
C ARG A 645 -5.67 -12.36 35.30
N ALA A 646 -6.89 -12.66 34.86
CA ALA A 646 -8.10 -12.01 35.37
C ALA A 646 -8.32 -12.27 36.87
N GLU A 647 -8.11 -13.51 37.35
CA GLU A 647 -8.15 -13.84 38.77
C GLU A 647 -7.11 -13.07 39.58
N ALA A 648 -5.88 -12.93 39.04
CA ALA A 648 -4.82 -12.16 39.67
C ALA A 648 -5.16 -10.66 39.77
N VAL A 649 -5.78 -10.08 38.75
CA VAL A 649 -6.24 -8.68 38.78
C VAL A 649 -7.36 -8.48 39.80
N ILE A 650 -8.39 -9.33 39.78
CA ILE A 650 -9.51 -9.28 40.73
C ILE A 650 -9.01 -9.38 42.18
N SER A 651 -8.11 -10.32 42.46
CA SER A 651 -7.53 -10.49 43.79
C SER A 651 -6.68 -9.31 44.26
N LYS A 652 -5.95 -8.63 43.35
CA LYS A 652 -5.16 -7.45 43.69
C LYS A 652 -6.02 -6.21 43.94
N ILE A 653 -7.09 -6.04 43.17
CA ILE A 653 -8.08 -4.96 43.38
C ILE A 653 -8.83 -5.17 44.70
N ALA A 654 -9.16 -6.41 45.04
CA ALA A 654 -9.77 -6.76 46.32
C ALA A 654 -8.90 -6.40 47.54
N VAL A 655 -7.58 -6.55 47.41
CA VAL A 655 -6.63 -6.27 48.50
C VAL A 655 -6.44 -4.76 48.73
N SER A 656 -6.63 -3.91 47.71
CA SER A 656 -6.56 -2.45 47.87
C SER A 656 -7.81 -1.83 48.49
N ASP A 657 -8.94 -2.55 48.53
CA ASP A 657 -10.23 -2.09 49.06
C ASP A 657 -10.43 -2.39 50.57
N GLN A 658 -9.46 -3.04 51.21
CA GLN A 658 -9.45 -3.19 52.67
C GLN A 658 -8.96 -1.89 53.33
N PRO A 659 -9.75 -1.22 54.19
CA PRO A 659 -9.28 -0.04 54.89
C PRO A 659 -8.06 -0.43 55.74
N SER A 660 -6.97 0.31 55.58
CA SER A 660 -5.76 0.16 56.39
C SER A 660 -6.11 0.32 57.86
N ALA A 661 -6.37 -0.81 58.52
CA ALA A 661 -6.51 -0.88 59.95
C ALA A 661 -5.11 -0.98 60.56
N VAL A 662 -4.87 -0.08 61.51
CA VAL A 662 -3.93 -0.16 62.64
C VAL A 662 -2.64 0.67 62.53
N SER A 663 -2.58 1.61 63.49
CA SER A 663 -1.46 2.16 64.28
C SER A 663 -0.43 3.07 63.64
#